data_AF-A0A970HTB8-F1
#
_entry.id   AF-A0A970HTB8-F1
#
_cell.length_a   1.000
_cell.length_b   1.000
_cell.length_c   1.000
_cell.angle_alpha   90.00
_cell.angle_beta   90.00
_cell.angle_gamma   90.00
#
_symmetry.space_group_name_H-M   'P 1'
#
loop_
_entity.id
_entity.type
_entity.pdbx_description
1 polymer ?
#
loop_
_entity_poly.entity_id
_entity_poly.type
_entity_poly.pdbx_seq_one_letter_code
_entity_poly.pdbx_strand_id
1 'polypeptide(L)'
;MRNLRTLLSLLLLLLTVSGTAWGQTVTATLQMNAEAMSQPDVWLVGFDRGDSPAPAVFLRWVQVPSVFLPLWELQLAALPGILDPTVVTGESGGYEFITLPAGFSPRRGDEYVAQISFTPDGPRVAVSMENTSRAGERYSVQVPLRQWVELSTPWPADRVREEYPHIQTMRIGLDWTPLGLPLSMQQGFRWRWVEVSRGVRDHVGYQFWHVEAPALAVQWPDEPMPGYVEFTLVQDGREWQSVRTAWSPDEQILPLDLDLLPYGDAELKVRYVVGEDVMAMPDGRLRVLTSRVVARYRFAGSDPVQGVTFEATLRTEAAVGALPLALDVRYRPLGGTWAAVYPEPPVVSVHLGPDEPAVFQYTVAVPPGEGELSVMLRAPDSVEFLDAGDTFHVAPVPPLVLRPVHPHLEPKEGEAAIVLPGEPMPQIGVYSVTGGTLGGELLRNGAAVRVLEAVRIPAGQEVRIELGDTAEQIGIYEARLRFETEDGRLVYHAFHFAVLPSRDEVPGTTRLVFTGEDGKLAYVPDYLGNRLPDFSHAGYMGGGVALPDVPVVIEVEPDEGDDWERIQKAVDYVASLPVGPDGLRGAVLLRGGVYEVSRPIVIDTGGIVVRGEGTGEDGTLLIATGREQYNVFEVGGPAAIRTAENSSGPITDLYVPVGARSFHVAHTDGLSVGDTIIVRRMGNAAWIQEIGMDRIAPRPDDPGSTVQWTPFHLDFERVITAIDGNRITVDAPIFNAIDARWGGGSVIPAEDVRISQVGIENLRAESAYDPDVTCLLQLQPYPCDEEHAVNLVRMDNVKDAWVRDVVARHFFHGVVELGRGSKHVTVQDAASLEPVSVLTGSRRYPFHILGQLNLVQRAYSEGARHAFAVSSRVPGPNVFLYSASDNDFADSEPHHRWSVGGLYDNVRSPIAFQDRQYLGTGHGWAGAYYVAWNTEGSLVAQKPPTAQNWAIGHVGERRPGAFQPREDGWWESYGVHVTPESLYLRQLADRLGVEAARAIGYDVE
;
A
#
# COMPACT_ATOMS: atom_id res chain seq x y z
N MET A 1 2.45 2.23 36.76
CA MET A 1 3.78 2.11 37.40
C MET A 1 4.17 3.45 38.03
N ARG A 2 3.77 3.67 39.29
CA ARG A 2 4.30 4.72 40.17
C ARG A 2 5.37 4.01 41.03
N ASN A 3 6.66 4.33 40.83
CA ASN A 3 7.79 4.15 41.77
C ASN A 3 9.15 4.17 41.05
N LEU A 4 9.48 5.25 40.34
CA LEU A 4 10.84 5.53 39.85
C LEU A 4 11.20 7.02 40.01
N ARG A 5 10.58 7.68 41.00
CA ARG A 5 10.90 9.06 41.42
C ARG A 5 11.36 9.09 42.88
N THR A 6 12.34 8.25 43.21
CA THR A 6 13.18 8.41 44.42
C THR A 6 14.47 7.62 44.22
N LEU A 7 15.47 8.20 43.56
CA LEU A 7 16.84 7.65 43.50
C LEU A 7 17.81 8.75 43.03
N LEU A 8 17.97 9.78 43.86
CA LEU A 8 19.05 10.77 43.74
C LEU A 8 19.46 11.21 45.14
N SER A 9 19.92 10.22 45.92
CA SER A 9 20.56 10.37 47.23
C SER A 9 21.71 9.35 47.33
N LEU A 10 22.93 9.79 46.98
CA LEU A 10 24.24 9.18 47.32
C LEU A 10 24.51 7.72 46.88
N LEU A 11 24.24 7.34 45.63
CA LEU A 11 24.88 6.19 44.97
C LEU A 11 25.89 6.73 43.94
N LEU A 12 27.19 6.52 44.16
CA LEU A 12 28.18 6.73 43.11
C LEU A 12 28.33 5.40 42.36
N LEU A 13 27.66 5.29 41.21
CA LEU A 13 27.79 4.16 40.30
C LEU A 13 28.62 4.62 39.12
N LEU A 14 29.85 4.11 39.01
CA LEU A 14 30.71 4.33 37.86
C LEU A 14 30.65 3.08 36.98
N LEU A 15 29.86 3.16 35.91
CA LEU A 15 29.80 2.13 34.86
C LEU A 15 30.87 2.44 33.81
N THR A 16 31.70 1.46 33.53
CA THR A 16 32.66 1.49 32.44
C THR A 16 32.45 0.25 31.57
N VAL A 17 32.08 0.47 30.31
CA VAL A 17 31.97 -0.57 29.29
C VAL A 17 33.26 -0.56 28.49
N SER A 18 33.93 -1.71 28.37
CA SER A 18 35.15 -1.82 27.56
C SER A 18 35.21 -3.17 26.84
N GLY A 19 35.74 -3.21 25.62
CA GLY A 19 35.90 -4.45 24.88
C GLY A 19 36.45 -4.28 23.47
N THR A 20 37.25 -5.25 23.03
CA THR A 20 37.65 -5.44 21.63
C THR A 20 36.71 -6.45 20.97
N ALA A 21 36.83 -6.66 19.65
CA ALA A 21 35.95 -7.49 18.82
C ALA A 21 35.78 -8.98 19.25
N TRP A 22 36.44 -9.42 20.32
CA TRP A 22 36.42 -10.81 20.81
C TRP A 22 36.05 -10.95 22.31
N GLY A 23 35.37 -9.96 22.89
CA GLY A 23 34.77 -10.06 24.22
C GLY A 23 34.29 -8.72 24.76
N GLN A 24 32.98 -8.56 24.98
CA GLN A 24 32.43 -7.36 25.63
C GLN A 24 32.49 -7.52 27.14
N THR A 25 33.08 -6.54 27.82
CA THR A 25 33.19 -6.50 29.28
C THR A 25 32.46 -5.26 29.81
N VAL A 26 31.46 -5.46 30.65
CA VAL A 26 30.85 -4.36 31.40
C VAL A 26 31.31 -4.46 32.85
N THR A 27 31.94 -3.40 33.32
CA THR A 27 32.40 -3.25 34.69
C THR A 27 31.62 -2.14 35.36
N ALA A 28 31.08 -2.40 36.55
CA ALA A 28 30.44 -1.39 37.37
C ALA A 28 31.13 -1.35 38.73
N THR A 29 31.48 -0.14 39.17
CA THR A 29 31.94 0.13 40.53
C THR A 29 30.80 0.76 41.32
N LEU A 30 30.46 0.14 42.45
CA LEU A 30 29.36 0.53 43.31
C LEU A 30 29.85 0.71 44.76
N GLN A 31 29.62 1.88 45.34
CA GLN A 31 29.76 2.08 46.78
C GLN A 31 28.40 1.92 47.47
N MET A 32 28.27 0.98 48.41
CA MET A 32 27.01 0.72 49.10
C MET A 32 26.79 1.70 50.25
N ASN A 33 25.65 2.39 50.28
CA ASN A 33 25.29 3.28 51.38
C ASN A 33 24.15 2.69 52.24
N ALA A 34 23.71 3.45 53.25
CA ALA A 34 22.63 3.06 54.16
C ALA A 34 21.31 2.73 53.45
N GLU A 35 21.02 3.54 52.44
CA GLU A 35 19.74 3.64 51.76
C GLU A 35 19.63 2.52 50.72
N ALA A 36 20.72 2.23 50.01
CA ALA A 36 20.86 1.08 49.11
C ALA A 36 20.66 -0.25 49.86
N MET A 37 21.19 -0.37 51.07
CA MET A 37 20.98 -1.55 51.93
C MET A 37 19.55 -1.70 52.49
N SER A 38 18.69 -0.70 52.31
CA SER A 38 17.28 -0.78 52.72
C SER A 38 16.33 -1.16 51.58
N GLN A 39 16.84 -1.27 50.35
CA GLN A 39 16.06 -1.68 49.18
C GLN A 39 15.99 -3.21 49.10
N PRO A 40 14.86 -3.79 48.63
CA PRO A 40 14.75 -5.24 48.47
C PRO A 40 15.65 -5.80 47.36
N ASP A 41 15.96 -4.98 46.33
CA ASP A 41 16.82 -5.32 45.21
C ASP A 41 17.86 -4.23 44.97
N VAL A 42 19.12 -4.61 44.77
CA VAL A 42 20.23 -3.71 44.44
C VAL A 42 20.86 -4.14 43.13
N TRP A 43 20.74 -3.30 42.12
CA TRP A 43 21.26 -3.54 40.78
C TRP A 43 22.75 -3.22 40.71
N LEU A 44 23.54 -4.14 40.16
CA LEU A 44 25.00 -3.97 40.06
C LEU A 44 25.41 -3.59 38.63
N VAL A 45 25.03 -4.40 37.64
CA VAL A 45 25.42 -4.24 36.23
C VAL A 45 24.52 -5.08 35.33
N GLY A 46 24.27 -4.66 34.09
CA GLY A 46 23.47 -5.45 33.14
C GLY A 46 23.58 -4.98 31.69
N PHE A 47 23.06 -5.81 30.78
CA PHE A 47 22.97 -5.60 29.34
C PHE A 47 21.50 -5.47 28.94
N ASP A 48 21.18 -4.53 28.06
CA ASP A 48 19.84 -4.35 27.50
C ASP A 48 19.76 -4.91 26.07
N ARG A 49 18.55 -5.28 25.63
CA ARG A 49 18.24 -5.69 24.26
C ARG A 49 17.75 -4.51 23.40
N GLY A 50 17.75 -3.30 23.95
CA GLY A 50 17.52 -2.04 23.22
C GLY A 50 16.06 -1.79 22.80
N ASP A 51 15.19 -2.80 22.90
CA ASP A 51 13.75 -2.78 22.62
C ASP A 51 12.89 -2.85 23.90
N SER A 52 13.51 -2.94 25.08
CA SER A 52 12.84 -3.06 26.40
C SER A 52 13.34 -2.00 27.38
N PRO A 53 12.49 -1.44 28.27
CA PRO A 53 12.94 -0.53 29.33
C PRO A 53 13.65 -1.26 30.50
N ALA A 54 13.81 -2.59 30.41
CA ALA A 54 14.40 -3.41 31.45
C ALA A 54 15.42 -4.39 30.82
N PRO A 55 16.60 -4.57 31.45
CA PRO A 55 17.75 -5.22 30.82
C PRO A 55 17.52 -6.70 30.56
N ALA A 56 18.12 -7.21 29.48
CA ALA A 56 18.04 -8.59 29.03
C ALA A 56 18.79 -9.58 29.93
N VAL A 57 19.96 -9.18 30.45
CA VAL A 57 20.76 -9.96 31.41
C VAL A 57 21.41 -9.01 32.41
N PHE A 58 21.27 -9.25 33.70
CA PHE A 58 21.84 -8.38 34.72
C PHE A 58 22.19 -9.10 36.02
N LEU A 59 23.12 -8.53 36.78
CA LEU A 59 23.56 -8.97 38.09
C LEU A 59 22.96 -8.06 39.16
N ARG A 60 22.36 -8.66 40.18
CA ARG A 60 21.79 -7.94 41.34
C ARG A 60 22.01 -8.67 42.65
N TRP A 61 21.93 -7.93 43.74
CA TRP A 61 21.72 -8.48 45.09
C TRP A 61 20.23 -8.41 45.43
N VAL A 62 19.67 -9.51 45.94
CA VAL A 62 18.29 -9.59 46.40
C VAL A 62 18.25 -9.90 47.89
N GLN A 63 17.47 -9.14 48.64
CA GLN A 63 17.23 -9.41 50.05
C GLN A 63 16.17 -10.50 50.19
N VAL A 64 16.57 -11.66 50.70
CA VAL A 64 15.68 -12.80 50.96
C VAL A 64 15.14 -12.71 52.38
N PRO A 65 13.82 -12.86 52.60
CA PRO A 65 13.23 -12.81 53.93
C PRO A 65 13.84 -13.87 54.85
N SER A 66 14.39 -13.43 55.99
CA SER A 66 15.00 -14.31 56.98
C SER A 66 14.68 -13.84 58.38
N VAL A 67 14.48 -14.79 59.29
CA VAL A 67 13.92 -14.57 60.64
C VAL A 67 14.93 -13.93 61.61
N PHE A 68 16.23 -13.90 61.25
CA PHE A 68 17.28 -13.47 62.18
C PHE A 68 18.07 -12.24 61.70
N LEU A 69 18.41 -12.14 60.41
CA LEU A 69 19.06 -10.98 59.78
C LEU A 69 18.71 -10.97 58.27
N PRO A 70 18.72 -9.79 57.60
CA PRO A 70 18.66 -9.70 56.13
C PRO A 70 19.69 -10.65 55.48
N LEU A 71 19.21 -11.69 54.82
CA LEU A 71 20.07 -12.52 53.97
C LEU A 71 20.02 -11.93 52.57
N TRP A 72 21.19 -11.77 51.96
CA TRP A 72 21.32 -11.22 50.63
C TRP A 72 21.89 -12.29 49.70
N GLU A 73 21.25 -12.48 48.56
CA GLU A 73 21.67 -13.42 47.53
C GLU A 73 22.11 -12.68 46.27
N LEU A 74 23.25 -13.07 45.70
CA LEU A 74 23.69 -12.56 44.41
C LEU A 74 22.97 -13.36 43.34
N GLN A 75 22.34 -12.70 42.38
CA GLN A 75 21.62 -13.34 41.30
C GLN A 75 22.05 -12.79 39.95
N LEU A 76 22.29 -13.68 38.99
CA LEU A 76 22.28 -13.34 37.56
C LEU A 76 20.87 -13.60 37.03
N ALA A 77 20.18 -12.54 36.63
CA ALA A 77 18.82 -12.59 36.09
C ALA A 77 18.85 -12.30 34.58
N ALA A 78 17.97 -12.94 33.82
CA ALA A 78 17.83 -12.75 32.38
C ALA A 78 16.39 -12.96 31.91
N LEU A 79 16.04 -12.40 30.74
CA LEU A 79 14.73 -12.66 30.13
C LEU A 79 14.57 -14.16 29.84
N PRO A 80 13.33 -14.69 29.89
CA PRO A 80 13.09 -16.12 29.74
C PRO A 80 13.71 -16.71 28.47
N GLY A 81 14.36 -17.87 28.64
CA GLY A 81 14.99 -18.60 27.54
C GLY A 81 16.42 -18.18 27.19
N ILE A 82 16.98 -17.14 27.82
CA ILE A 82 18.41 -16.78 27.64
C ILE A 82 19.34 -17.73 28.41
N LEU A 83 19.00 -18.03 29.67
CA LEU A 83 19.80 -18.91 30.53
C LEU A 83 19.54 -20.38 30.16
N ASP A 84 20.55 -21.24 30.31
CA ASP A 84 20.33 -22.67 30.19
C ASP A 84 19.35 -23.13 31.30
N PRO A 85 18.21 -23.76 30.96
CA PRO A 85 17.20 -24.10 31.95
C PRO A 85 17.70 -25.09 33.00
N THR A 86 18.80 -25.81 32.76
CA THR A 86 19.41 -26.72 33.74
C THR A 86 20.08 -26.00 34.91
N VAL A 87 20.40 -24.70 34.77
CA VAL A 87 21.04 -23.91 35.82
C VAL A 87 20.12 -22.89 36.48
N VAL A 88 18.94 -22.61 35.90
CA VAL A 88 17.95 -21.68 36.46
C VAL A 88 17.47 -22.16 37.83
N THR A 89 17.56 -21.29 38.83
CA THR A 89 17.16 -21.60 40.21
C THR A 89 15.81 -21.02 40.59
N GLY A 90 15.24 -20.14 39.77
CA GLY A 90 13.90 -19.58 39.98
C GLY A 90 13.53 -18.53 38.94
N GLU A 91 12.29 -18.04 39.04
CA GLU A 91 11.73 -16.99 38.18
C GLU A 91 11.00 -15.95 39.05
N SER A 92 11.14 -14.67 38.72
CA SER A 92 10.44 -13.59 39.40
C SER A 92 10.38 -12.33 38.54
N GLY A 93 9.23 -11.64 38.54
CA GLY A 93 9.08 -10.34 37.87
C GLY A 93 9.25 -10.35 36.35
N GLY A 94 9.02 -11.50 35.70
CA GLY A 94 9.24 -11.66 34.25
C GLY A 94 10.67 -12.05 33.86
N TYR A 95 11.51 -12.43 34.83
CA TYR A 95 12.90 -12.84 34.62
C TYR A 95 13.17 -14.24 35.17
N GLU A 96 13.97 -15.03 34.45
CA GLU A 96 14.64 -16.23 34.96
C GLU A 96 15.92 -15.81 35.68
N PHE A 97 16.27 -16.44 36.81
CA PHE A 97 17.51 -16.12 37.50
C PHE A 97 18.22 -17.34 38.09
N ILE A 98 19.52 -17.15 38.32
CA ILE A 98 20.41 -18.12 38.95
C ILE A 98 20.98 -17.48 40.21
N THR A 99 20.77 -18.11 41.37
CA THR A 99 21.42 -17.72 42.63
C THR A 99 22.88 -18.14 42.61
N LEU A 100 23.77 -17.15 42.70
CA LEU A 100 25.21 -17.30 42.67
C LEU A 100 25.76 -17.35 44.11
N PRO A 101 26.44 -18.44 44.53
CA PRO A 101 26.93 -18.59 45.90
C PRO A 101 28.21 -17.77 46.11
N ALA A 102 28.09 -16.44 46.20
CA ALA A 102 29.21 -15.53 46.37
C ALA A 102 30.03 -15.78 47.65
N GLY A 103 29.41 -16.37 48.67
CA GLY A 103 30.06 -16.72 49.95
C GLY A 103 30.24 -15.53 50.90
N PHE A 104 29.80 -14.33 50.51
CA PHE A 104 29.73 -13.13 51.35
C PHE A 104 28.46 -12.34 51.02
N SER A 105 28.01 -11.45 51.89
CA SER A 105 26.85 -10.56 51.69
C SER A 105 27.28 -9.10 51.58
N PRO A 106 26.55 -8.26 50.83
CA PRO A 106 26.82 -6.84 50.70
C PRO A 106 26.73 -6.12 52.05
N ARG A 107 27.60 -5.13 52.28
CA ARG A 107 27.69 -4.35 53.52
C ARG A 107 27.70 -2.86 53.25
N ARG A 108 27.08 -2.10 54.15
CA ARG A 108 27.03 -0.65 54.11
C ARG A 108 28.44 -0.07 54.27
N GLY A 109 28.83 0.79 53.35
CA GLY A 109 30.09 1.53 53.31
C GLY A 109 31.17 0.86 52.45
N ASP A 110 31.02 -0.41 52.10
CA ASP A 110 31.98 -1.15 51.29
C ASP A 110 31.76 -0.83 49.79
N GLU A 111 32.87 -0.79 49.05
CA GLU A 111 32.91 -0.65 47.59
C GLU A 111 33.04 -2.02 46.93
N TYR A 112 32.27 -2.20 45.86
CA TYR A 112 32.23 -3.41 45.07
C TYR A 112 32.51 -3.10 43.60
N VAL A 113 33.32 -3.93 42.97
CA VAL A 113 33.49 -3.95 41.52
C VAL A 113 32.82 -5.22 41.01
N ALA A 114 31.77 -5.08 40.21
CA ALA A 114 31.09 -6.17 39.56
C ALA A 114 31.34 -6.10 38.06
N GLN A 115 31.54 -7.26 37.44
CA GLN A 115 31.83 -7.37 36.03
C GLN A 115 31.02 -8.52 35.43
N ILE A 116 30.38 -8.26 34.29
CA ILE A 116 29.83 -9.29 33.42
C ILE A 116 30.56 -9.21 32.08
N SER A 117 31.08 -10.33 31.60
CA SER A 117 31.78 -10.40 30.32
C SER A 117 31.23 -11.52 29.45
N PHE A 118 31.07 -11.23 28.17
CA PHE A 118 30.53 -12.15 27.17
C PHE A 118 31.49 -12.22 25.97
N THR A 119 31.66 -13.43 25.42
CA THR A 119 32.40 -13.64 24.17
C THR A 119 31.40 -13.88 23.04
N PRO A 120 31.41 -13.08 21.94
CA PRO A 120 30.43 -13.15 20.84
C PRO A 120 30.14 -14.56 20.30
N ASP A 121 31.12 -15.47 20.37
CA ASP A 121 31.02 -16.86 19.90
C ASP A 121 31.06 -17.93 21.02
N GLY A 122 30.91 -17.54 22.29
CA GLY A 122 31.07 -18.43 23.47
C GLY A 122 29.74 -18.85 24.13
N PRO A 123 29.56 -20.13 24.52
CA PRO A 123 28.30 -20.62 25.12
C PRO A 123 28.13 -20.24 26.61
N ARG A 124 28.87 -19.25 27.11
CA ARG A 124 28.95 -18.89 28.54
C ARG A 124 29.13 -17.41 28.76
N VAL A 125 28.58 -16.92 29.87
CA VAL A 125 28.83 -15.57 30.41
C VAL A 125 29.71 -15.66 31.65
N ALA A 126 30.75 -14.84 31.68
CA ALA A 126 31.62 -14.65 32.82
C ALA A 126 31.00 -13.61 33.76
N VAL A 127 30.87 -13.94 35.03
CA VAL A 127 30.52 -12.99 36.09
C VAL A 127 31.68 -12.95 37.07
N SER A 128 32.08 -11.76 37.50
CA SER A 128 32.96 -11.59 38.65
C SER A 128 32.50 -10.42 39.52
N MET A 129 32.85 -10.50 40.80
CA MET A 129 32.57 -9.46 41.78
C MET A 129 33.63 -9.46 42.85
N GLU A 130 34.07 -8.28 43.25
CA GLU A 130 35.07 -8.06 44.28
C GLU A 130 34.60 -6.97 45.24
N ASN A 131 34.71 -7.19 46.54
CA ASN A 131 34.65 -6.13 47.54
C ASN A 131 36.03 -5.45 47.60
N THR A 132 36.20 -4.33 46.90
CA THR A 132 37.48 -3.62 46.85
C THR A 132 37.86 -3.00 48.19
N SER A 133 36.89 -2.83 49.10
CA SER A 133 37.15 -2.38 50.47
C SER A 133 37.70 -3.47 51.39
N ARG A 134 37.65 -4.75 51.02
CA ARG A 134 38.11 -5.87 51.87
C ARG A 134 38.87 -6.93 51.09
N ALA A 135 40.14 -7.10 51.44
CA ALA A 135 40.99 -8.13 50.85
C ALA A 135 40.44 -9.55 51.10
N GLY A 136 40.27 -10.32 50.03
CA GLY A 136 39.87 -11.74 50.07
C GLY A 136 38.39 -12.02 49.77
N GLU A 137 37.52 -11.00 49.71
CA GLU A 137 36.11 -11.15 49.32
C GLU A 137 35.95 -10.95 47.80
N ARG A 138 36.19 -12.02 47.03
CA ARG A 138 36.04 -12.06 45.57
C ARG A 138 35.25 -13.29 45.14
N TYR A 139 34.45 -13.13 44.10
CA TYR A 139 33.67 -14.19 43.48
C TYR A 139 33.81 -14.12 41.96
N SER A 140 33.90 -15.28 41.30
CA SER A 140 33.81 -15.35 39.84
C SER A 140 33.27 -16.70 39.40
N VAL A 141 32.44 -16.69 38.36
CA VAL A 141 31.77 -17.87 37.83
C VAL A 141 31.53 -17.72 36.34
N GLN A 142 31.40 -18.85 35.64
CA GLN A 142 30.99 -18.92 34.24
C GLN A 142 29.63 -19.61 34.17
N VAL A 143 28.66 -18.98 33.52
CA VAL A 143 27.27 -19.46 33.47
C VAL A 143 26.92 -19.85 32.03
N PRO A 144 26.40 -21.06 31.77
CA PRO A 144 25.99 -21.48 30.42
C PRO A 144 24.73 -20.76 29.94
N LEU A 145 24.68 -20.45 28.63
CA LEU A 145 23.53 -19.85 27.96
C LEU A 145 22.84 -20.85 27.02
N ARG A 146 21.53 -20.71 26.81
CA ARG A 146 20.72 -21.57 25.93
C ARG A 146 20.72 -21.11 24.47
N GLN A 147 20.76 -19.80 24.24
CA GLN A 147 20.72 -19.17 22.92
C GLN A 147 21.69 -17.98 22.86
N TRP A 148 22.18 -17.67 21.66
CA TRP A 148 23.05 -16.53 21.40
C TRP A 148 22.35 -15.22 21.82
N VAL A 149 23.10 -14.30 22.45
CA VAL A 149 22.63 -12.94 22.73
C VAL A 149 23.39 -12.00 21.81
N GLU A 150 22.79 -11.62 20.68
CA GLU A 150 23.29 -10.49 19.90
C GLU A 150 23.03 -9.20 20.66
N LEU A 151 24.07 -8.37 20.79
CA LEU A 151 23.96 -7.04 21.37
C LEU A 151 23.38 -6.09 20.31
N SER A 152 22.11 -5.78 20.43
CA SER A 152 21.48 -4.69 19.69
C SER A 152 21.88 -3.36 20.32
N THR A 153 22.49 -2.49 19.52
CA THR A 153 22.49 -1.06 19.81
C THR A 153 21.03 -0.56 19.87
N PRO A 154 20.69 0.42 20.72
CA PRO A 154 19.32 0.77 21.05
C PRO A 154 18.68 1.54 19.89
N TRP A 155 18.07 0.83 18.94
CA TRP A 155 17.15 1.43 17.99
C TRP A 155 16.04 0.42 17.67
N PRO A 156 14.79 0.67 18.12
CA PRO A 156 13.63 -0.04 17.59
C PRO A 156 13.51 0.27 16.09
N ALA A 157 13.50 -0.76 15.24
CA ALA A 157 13.39 -0.67 13.79
C ALA A 157 12.01 -0.17 13.29
N ASP A 158 11.18 0.28 14.22
CA ASP A 158 9.76 0.55 14.04
C ASP A 158 9.37 1.99 14.46
N ARG A 159 10.35 2.86 14.78
CA ARG A 159 10.08 4.29 15.09
C ARG A 159 11.01 5.35 14.50
N VAL A 160 11.85 5.02 13.51
CA VAL A 160 12.64 6.05 12.81
C VAL A 160 12.57 5.83 11.30
N ARG A 161 11.46 6.25 10.69
CA ARG A 161 11.44 6.46 9.24
C ARG A 161 11.08 7.87 8.80
N GLU A 162 10.60 8.73 9.68
CA GLU A 162 10.25 10.10 9.33
C GLU A 162 10.77 11.07 10.40
N GLU A 163 11.70 11.92 9.94
CA GLU A 163 12.21 13.13 10.60
C GLU A 163 13.18 12.89 11.79
N TYR A 164 14.32 13.60 11.76
CA TYR A 164 15.46 13.60 12.69
C TYR A 164 16.60 12.56 12.44
N PRO A 165 17.69 12.95 11.75
CA PRO A 165 18.93 12.17 11.76
C PRO A 165 19.67 12.41 13.09
N HIS A 166 19.99 11.34 13.80
CA HIS A 166 20.95 11.39 14.91
C HIS A 166 22.15 10.49 14.59
N ILE A 167 23.22 11.18 14.19
CA ILE A 167 24.58 10.68 14.00
C ILE A 167 25.14 10.20 15.33
N GLN A 168 25.76 9.01 15.36
CA GLN A 168 26.94 8.74 16.20
C GLN A 168 27.56 7.36 15.90
N THR A 169 28.75 7.35 15.31
CA THR A 169 30.03 7.04 15.98
C THR A 169 31.14 7.13 14.93
N MET A 170 31.82 8.27 14.87
CA MET A 170 33.03 8.43 14.07
C MET A 170 34.21 7.89 14.90
N ARG A 171 34.79 6.73 14.55
CA ARG A 171 36.03 6.30 15.21
C ARG A 171 37.17 7.16 14.68
N ILE A 172 37.68 8.06 15.52
CA ILE A 172 38.88 8.83 15.22
C ILE A 172 40.08 8.06 15.76
N GLY A 173 40.91 7.52 14.87
CA GLY A 173 42.20 6.99 15.24
C GLY A 173 43.21 8.14 15.31
N LEU A 174 43.68 8.47 16.51
CA LEU A 174 44.76 9.45 16.70
C LEU A 174 46.10 8.72 16.80
N ASP A 175 46.94 8.87 15.79
CA ASP A 175 48.35 8.48 15.86
C ASP A 175 49.17 9.75 16.11
N TRP A 176 49.53 9.99 17.37
CA TRP A 176 50.16 11.24 17.82
C TRP A 176 51.66 11.06 18.04
N THR A 177 52.46 11.96 17.47
CA THR A 177 53.89 12.08 17.78
C THR A 177 54.11 13.37 18.58
N PRO A 178 54.73 13.34 19.78
CA PRO A 178 55.03 14.56 20.53
C PRO A 178 55.98 15.47 19.76
N LEU A 179 55.70 16.77 19.80
CA LEU A 179 56.49 17.77 19.11
C LEU A 179 57.14 18.71 20.12
N GLY A 180 58.45 18.90 19.98
CA GLY A 180 59.24 19.75 20.86
C GLY A 180 58.97 21.24 20.60
N LEU A 181 58.40 21.92 21.59
CA LEU A 181 58.29 23.38 21.62
C LEU A 181 59.68 24.04 21.78
N PRO A 182 59.87 25.32 21.41
CA PRO A 182 61.05 26.08 21.79
C PRO A 182 61.21 26.14 23.32
N LEU A 183 62.46 26.13 23.82
CA LEU A 183 62.80 26.00 25.26
C LEU A 183 62.08 26.98 26.21
N SER A 184 61.64 28.16 25.74
CA SER A 184 60.91 29.14 26.56
C SER A 184 59.45 28.76 26.86
N MET A 185 58.85 27.83 26.11
CA MET A 185 57.46 27.38 26.30
C MET A 185 57.35 26.00 26.98
N GLN A 186 58.47 25.31 27.21
CA GLN A 186 58.48 23.92 27.65
C GLN A 186 58.08 23.70 29.12
N GLN A 187 57.91 24.76 29.92
CA GLN A 187 57.58 24.61 31.35
C GLN A 187 56.09 24.76 31.71
N GLY A 188 55.16 24.88 30.75
CA GLY A 188 53.74 24.97 31.15
C GLY A 188 52.67 24.87 30.07
N PHE A 189 53.00 25.03 28.78
CA PHE A 189 51.97 24.92 27.73
C PHE A 189 51.71 23.44 27.41
N ARG A 190 50.48 22.98 27.68
CA ARG A 190 50.04 21.61 27.39
C ARG A 190 48.67 21.65 26.75
N TRP A 191 48.43 20.75 25.81
CA TRP A 191 47.09 20.54 25.29
C TRP A 191 46.82 19.04 25.14
N ARG A 192 45.55 18.67 25.22
CA ARG A 192 45.08 17.30 25.04
C ARG A 192 43.67 17.31 24.51
N TRP A 193 43.28 16.20 23.91
CA TRP A 193 41.87 15.94 23.63
C TRP A 193 41.11 15.69 24.93
N VAL A 194 39.93 16.30 25.01
CA VAL A 194 38.94 16.02 26.03
C VAL A 194 37.59 15.85 25.37
N GLU A 195 36.76 14.97 25.92
CA GLU A 195 35.34 14.89 25.56
C GLU A 195 34.58 15.85 26.47
N VAL A 196 33.79 16.74 25.88
CA VAL A 196 32.95 17.68 26.62
C VAL A 196 31.51 17.62 26.16
N SER A 197 30.59 17.69 27.12
CA SER A 197 29.16 17.70 26.85
C SER A 197 28.75 19.09 26.32
N ARG A 198 28.27 19.18 25.07
CA ARG A 198 27.63 20.41 24.57
C ARG A 198 26.18 20.48 25.10
N GLY A 199 25.88 21.46 25.95
CA GLY A 199 24.51 21.75 26.39
C GLY A 199 23.95 22.97 25.66
N VAL A 200 22.84 22.83 24.93
CA VAL A 200 22.06 23.96 24.38
C VAL A 200 20.77 24.10 25.18
N ARG A 201 20.38 25.33 25.54
CA ARG A 201 19.03 25.68 26.03
C ARG A 201 18.28 26.38 24.89
N ASP A 202 17.10 25.91 24.50
CA ASP A 202 15.83 26.47 25.02
C ASP A 202 14.54 25.80 24.49
N HIS A 203 13.52 25.95 25.33
CA HIS A 203 12.06 25.96 25.13
C HIS A 203 11.30 24.78 24.48
N VAL A 204 10.33 24.28 25.26
CA VAL A 204 9.24 23.35 24.92
C VAL A 204 9.62 21.87 24.88
N GLY A 205 9.92 21.33 26.06
CA GLY A 205 9.31 20.08 26.49
C GLY A 205 9.72 18.76 25.81
N TYR A 206 10.93 18.58 25.27
CA TYR A 206 11.49 17.25 24.98
C TYR A 206 13.03 17.23 25.16
N GLN A 207 13.51 16.12 25.74
CA GLN A 207 14.86 15.50 25.78
C GLN A 207 16.15 16.37 25.84
N PHE A 208 17.04 15.98 26.78
CA PHE A 208 18.44 16.41 26.81
C PHE A 208 19.26 15.49 25.88
N TRP A 209 19.91 16.04 24.87
CA TRP A 209 20.92 15.30 24.11
C TRP A 209 22.27 15.45 24.85
N HIS A 210 22.84 14.34 25.30
CA HIS A 210 24.26 14.30 25.67
C HIS A 210 25.05 14.01 24.39
N VAL A 211 25.66 15.05 23.80
CA VAL A 211 26.65 14.87 22.75
C VAL A 211 28.02 15.10 23.38
N GLU A 212 28.79 14.02 23.55
CA GLU A 212 30.21 14.09 23.84
C GLU A 212 30.91 14.57 22.56
N ALA A 213 31.31 15.83 22.55
CA ALA A 213 32.00 16.43 21.43
C ALA A 213 33.51 16.45 21.72
N PRO A 214 34.37 16.11 20.74
CA PRO A 214 35.80 16.21 20.89
C PRO A 214 36.22 17.68 20.98
N ALA A 215 37.01 18.01 21.98
CA ALA A 215 37.52 19.35 22.23
C ALA A 215 39.00 19.32 22.59
N LEU A 216 39.67 20.47 22.43
CA LEU A 216 41.04 20.67 22.88
C LEU A 216 41.02 21.35 24.25
N ALA A 217 41.50 20.66 25.27
CA ALA A 217 41.87 21.30 26.52
C ALA A 217 43.25 21.93 26.35
N VAL A 218 43.36 23.22 26.63
CA VAL A 218 44.59 24.01 26.52
C VAL A 218 44.92 24.57 27.90
N GLN A 219 46.04 24.12 28.45
CA GLN A 219 46.64 24.64 29.67
C GLN A 219 47.80 25.55 29.28
N TRP A 220 47.72 26.81 29.69
CA TRP A 220 48.81 27.78 29.50
C TRP A 220 49.83 27.72 30.63
N PRO A 221 51.07 28.20 30.41
CA PRO A 221 52.03 28.43 31.48
C PRO A 221 51.51 29.45 32.50
N ASP A 222 51.99 29.37 33.74
CA ASP A 222 51.59 30.28 34.83
C ASP A 222 51.95 31.76 34.56
N GLU A 223 52.95 32.02 33.71
CA GLU A 223 53.36 33.38 33.34
C GLU A 223 52.54 33.92 32.16
N PRO A 224 52.03 35.17 32.22
CA PRO A 224 51.30 35.79 31.13
C PRO A 224 52.10 35.83 29.82
N MET A 225 51.53 35.21 28.78
CA MET A 225 52.12 35.21 27.44
C MET A 225 51.35 36.14 26.49
N PRO A 226 52.03 36.99 25.69
CA PRO A 226 51.37 37.81 24.69
C PRO A 226 50.89 36.97 23.50
N GLY A 227 49.90 37.44 22.75
CA GLY A 227 49.43 36.75 21.53
C GLY A 227 48.44 35.61 21.77
N TYR A 228 48.28 34.73 20.78
CA TYR A 228 47.33 33.61 20.81
C TYR A 228 47.89 32.37 20.12
N VAL A 229 47.36 31.20 20.47
CA VAL A 229 47.54 29.94 19.74
C VAL A 229 46.31 29.69 18.88
N GLU A 230 46.55 29.35 17.61
CA GLU A 230 45.56 28.96 16.62
C GLU A 230 45.71 27.47 16.31
N PHE A 231 44.61 26.74 16.39
CA PHE A 231 44.48 25.36 15.95
C PHE A 231 43.61 25.35 14.69
N THR A 232 44.16 24.92 13.56
CA THR A 232 43.46 24.89 12.28
C THR A 232 43.39 23.47 11.76
N LEU A 233 42.18 22.99 11.54
CA LEU A 233 41.89 21.68 10.99
C LEU A 233 41.91 21.77 9.46
N VAL A 234 42.78 21.00 8.82
CA VAL A 234 43.03 21.04 7.37
C VAL A 234 42.92 19.64 6.78
N GLN A 235 42.21 19.49 5.66
CA GLN A 235 42.17 18.23 4.91
C GLN A 235 42.19 18.57 3.43
N ASP A 236 43.02 17.85 2.66
CA ASP A 236 43.23 18.08 1.22
C ASP A 236 43.56 19.55 0.86
N GLY A 237 44.28 20.24 1.74
CA GLY A 237 44.68 21.64 1.55
C GLY A 237 43.59 22.68 1.84
N ARG A 238 42.39 22.26 2.24
CA ARG A 238 41.30 23.13 2.67
C ARG A 238 41.27 23.26 4.19
N GLU A 239 41.19 24.49 4.70
CA GLU A 239 40.93 24.76 6.12
C GLU A 239 39.43 24.59 6.40
N TRP A 240 39.09 23.67 7.32
CA TRP A 240 37.72 23.32 7.69
C TRP A 240 37.24 24.09 8.91
N GLN A 241 38.10 24.19 9.92
CA GLN A 241 37.80 24.92 11.15
C GLN A 241 39.09 25.53 11.68
N SER A 242 39.00 26.72 12.25
CA SER A 242 40.10 27.34 13.00
C SER A 242 39.59 27.83 14.34
N VAL A 243 40.23 27.41 15.43
CA VAL A 243 39.92 27.84 16.79
C VAL A 243 41.15 28.47 17.42
N ARG A 244 40.95 29.62 18.06
CA ARG A 244 42.04 30.42 18.65
C ARG A 244 41.81 30.57 20.13
N THR A 245 42.90 30.58 20.89
CA THR A 245 42.86 30.96 22.30
C THR A 245 44.07 31.77 22.70
N ALA A 246 43.90 32.67 23.65
CA ALA A 246 44.96 33.49 24.24
C ALA A 246 45.21 33.06 25.69
N TRP A 247 46.32 33.53 26.26
CA TRP A 247 46.73 33.16 27.61
C TRP A 247 45.61 33.31 28.64
N SER A 248 45.46 32.28 29.47
CA SER A 248 44.51 32.21 30.58
C SER A 248 45.15 31.46 31.75
N PRO A 249 44.93 31.91 33.00
CA PRO A 249 45.40 31.18 34.18
C PRO A 249 44.66 29.85 34.38
N ASP A 250 43.45 29.72 33.83
CA ASP A 250 42.63 28.50 33.90
C ASP A 250 42.74 27.67 32.61
N GLU A 251 42.57 26.34 32.71
CA GLU A 251 42.46 25.42 31.56
C GLU A 251 41.29 25.87 30.67
N GLN A 252 41.54 26.01 29.37
CA GLN A 252 40.53 26.42 28.40
C GLN A 252 40.12 25.24 27.54
N ILE A 253 38.81 25.07 27.33
CA ILE A 253 38.28 24.04 26.44
C ILE A 253 37.84 24.68 25.13
N LEU A 254 38.42 24.22 24.03
CA LEU A 254 38.11 24.68 22.67
C LEU A 254 37.36 23.58 21.92
N PRO A 255 36.06 23.76 21.59
CA PRO A 255 35.31 22.75 20.86
C PRO A 255 35.85 22.59 19.44
N LEU A 256 36.06 21.34 19.01
CA LEU A 256 36.34 21.01 17.61
C LEU A 256 35.13 20.30 17.00
N ASP A 257 34.75 20.73 15.80
CA ASP A 257 33.61 20.20 15.09
C ASP A 257 34.08 19.23 14.02
N LEU A 258 34.28 17.98 14.43
CA LEU A 258 34.83 16.94 13.56
C LEU A 258 33.76 16.31 12.65
N ASP A 259 32.48 16.57 12.92
CA ASP A 259 31.35 16.06 12.13
C ASP A 259 31.34 16.63 10.71
N LEU A 260 32.04 17.76 10.49
CA LEU A 260 32.19 18.41 9.20
C LEU A 260 33.32 17.84 8.34
N LEU A 261 34.21 17.01 8.90
CA LEU A 261 35.35 16.49 8.15
C LEU A 261 34.96 15.34 7.22
N PRO A 262 35.44 15.36 5.97
CA PRO A 262 35.39 14.19 5.13
C PRO A 262 36.12 12.97 5.68
N TYR A 263 35.64 11.78 5.30
CA TYR A 263 36.39 10.54 5.49
C TYR A 263 37.82 10.66 4.92
N GLY A 264 38.84 10.28 5.71
CA GLY A 264 40.24 10.32 5.29
C GLY A 264 41.20 10.93 6.33
N ASP A 265 42.41 11.27 5.86
CA ASP A 265 43.47 11.87 6.67
C ASP A 265 43.29 13.40 6.74
N ALA A 266 43.33 13.97 7.94
CA ALA A 266 43.31 15.40 8.21
C ALA A 266 44.52 15.81 9.08
N GLU A 267 44.88 17.08 9.02
CA GLU A 267 45.98 17.70 9.77
C GLU A 267 45.43 18.76 10.71
N LEU A 268 45.82 18.71 11.98
CA LEU A 268 45.62 19.79 12.94
C LEU A 268 46.90 20.64 13.01
N LYS A 269 46.87 21.79 12.32
CA LYS A 269 47.97 22.75 12.30
C LYS A 269 47.91 23.64 13.53
N VAL A 270 49.03 23.81 14.20
CA VAL A 270 49.11 24.64 15.41
C VAL A 270 50.08 25.79 15.19
N ARG A 271 49.62 27.03 15.38
CA ARG A 271 50.42 28.25 15.20
C ARG A 271 50.34 29.09 16.46
N TYR A 272 51.45 29.66 16.89
CA TYR A 272 51.48 30.70 17.91
C TYR A 272 51.77 32.04 17.24
N VAL A 273 50.93 33.05 17.52
CA VAL A 273 50.92 34.34 16.82
C VAL A 273 51.08 35.47 17.82
N VAL A 274 52.09 36.32 17.63
CA VAL A 274 52.36 37.53 18.43
C VAL A 274 52.60 38.71 17.50
N GLY A 275 51.62 39.62 17.37
CA GLY A 275 51.74 40.72 16.41
C GLY A 275 51.77 40.20 14.96
N GLU A 276 52.83 40.52 14.21
CA GLU A 276 53.07 39.99 12.85
C GLU A 276 53.92 38.70 12.84
N ASP A 277 54.51 38.31 13.98
CA ASP A 277 55.34 37.12 14.08
C ASP A 277 54.47 35.85 14.23
N VAL A 278 54.62 34.90 13.31
CA VAL A 278 53.92 33.61 13.32
C VAL A 278 54.93 32.49 13.49
N MET A 279 54.79 31.74 14.58
CA MET A 279 55.57 30.53 14.85
C MET A 279 54.71 29.29 14.60
N ALA A 280 55.03 28.54 13.54
CA ALA A 280 54.39 27.25 13.27
C ALA A 280 54.98 26.18 14.20
N MET A 281 54.09 25.46 14.88
CA MET A 281 54.42 24.21 15.57
C MET A 281 54.19 23.05 14.60
N PRO A 282 54.73 21.86 14.85
CA PRO A 282 54.53 20.77 13.91
C PRO A 282 53.09 20.24 13.98
N ASP A 283 52.63 19.65 12.89
CA ASP A 283 51.22 19.33 12.69
C ASP A 283 50.84 18.00 13.38
N GLY A 284 49.66 17.96 13.99
CA GLY A 284 49.04 16.71 14.44
C GLY A 284 48.34 16.01 13.28
N ARG A 285 48.45 14.68 13.16
CA ARG A 285 47.67 13.90 12.18
C ARG A 285 46.43 13.33 12.83
N LEU A 286 45.30 13.47 12.14
CA LEU A 286 44.00 12.93 12.49
C LEU A 286 43.55 12.02 11.34
N ARG A 287 43.00 10.85 11.62
CA ARG A 287 42.34 10.04 10.59
C ARG A 287 40.90 9.74 10.98
N VAL A 288 39.98 10.13 10.10
CA VAL A 288 38.56 9.79 10.19
C VAL A 288 38.39 8.37 9.66
N LEU A 289 38.02 7.41 10.50
CA LEU A 289 38.07 5.97 10.13
C LEU A 289 36.76 5.42 9.56
N THR A 290 35.61 6.02 9.86
CA THR A 290 34.30 5.48 9.47
C THR A 290 33.28 6.59 9.22
N SER A 291 32.48 6.44 8.16
CA SER A 291 31.27 7.23 7.90
C SER A 291 30.10 6.27 7.62
N ARG A 292 28.89 6.62 8.06
CA ARG A 292 27.68 5.83 7.83
C ARG A 292 26.89 6.40 6.67
N VAL A 293 26.52 5.53 5.74
CA VAL A 293 25.64 5.88 4.61
C VAL A 293 24.33 5.11 4.75
N VAL A 294 23.22 5.82 4.72
CA VAL A 294 21.89 5.21 4.64
C VAL A 294 21.54 5.10 3.17
N ALA A 295 21.36 3.87 2.68
CA ALA A 295 20.79 3.62 1.36
C ALA A 295 19.28 3.37 1.50
N ARG A 296 18.50 3.84 0.53
CA ARG A 296 17.10 3.44 0.35
C ARG A 296 16.90 3.08 -1.10
N TYR A 297 16.32 1.91 -1.33
CA TYR A 297 16.00 1.45 -2.67
C TYR A 297 14.51 1.60 -2.91
N ARG A 298 14.15 1.92 -4.15
CA ARG A 298 12.78 2.02 -4.60
C ARG A 298 12.67 1.44 -6.00
N PHE A 299 11.61 0.68 -6.25
CA PHE A 299 11.27 0.26 -7.60
C PHE A 299 10.90 1.49 -8.44
N ALA A 300 11.56 1.66 -9.59
CA ALA A 300 11.36 2.81 -10.48
C ALA A 300 10.65 2.44 -11.79
N GLY A 301 10.47 1.15 -12.07
CA GLY A 301 9.73 0.66 -13.23
C GLY A 301 10.34 -0.61 -13.80
N SER A 302 9.59 -1.27 -14.67
CA SER A 302 10.04 -2.43 -15.42
C SER A 302 9.81 -2.23 -16.91
N ASP A 303 10.77 -2.66 -17.73
CA ASP A 303 10.66 -2.68 -19.18
C ASP A 303 10.93 -4.13 -19.66
N PRO A 304 10.02 -4.74 -20.45
CA PRO A 304 10.19 -6.14 -20.89
C PRO A 304 11.46 -6.41 -21.70
N VAL A 305 12.10 -5.38 -22.27
CA VAL A 305 13.31 -5.49 -23.10
C VAL A 305 14.55 -5.04 -22.33
N GLN A 306 14.45 -3.94 -21.57
CA GLN A 306 15.59 -3.34 -20.86
C GLN A 306 15.82 -3.95 -19.46
N GLY A 307 14.78 -4.48 -18.83
CA GLY A 307 14.84 -5.10 -17.50
C GLY A 307 14.18 -4.28 -16.39
N VAL A 308 14.68 -4.42 -15.15
CA VAL A 308 14.11 -3.75 -13.96
C VAL A 308 14.94 -2.53 -13.59
N THR A 309 14.29 -1.39 -13.44
CA THR A 309 14.92 -0.15 -12.97
C THR A 309 14.61 0.05 -11.48
N PHE A 310 15.65 0.28 -10.69
CA PHE A 310 15.52 0.73 -9.32
C PHE A 310 16.17 2.11 -9.15
N GLU A 311 15.67 2.85 -8.18
CA GLU A 311 16.27 4.09 -7.68
C GLU A 311 16.92 3.81 -6.33
N ALA A 312 18.16 4.26 -6.17
CA ALA A 312 18.86 4.26 -4.90
C ALA A 312 19.03 5.71 -4.42
N THR A 313 18.49 6.01 -3.24
CA THR A 313 18.69 7.26 -2.52
C THR A 313 19.69 7.03 -1.40
N LEU A 314 20.82 7.73 -1.44
CA LEU A 314 21.89 7.64 -0.46
C LEU A 314 21.93 8.92 0.37
N ARG A 315 22.03 8.77 1.70
CA ARG A 315 22.19 9.89 2.64
C ARG A 315 23.37 9.63 3.55
N THR A 316 24.09 10.69 3.88
CA THR A 316 25.18 10.68 4.84
C THR A 316 25.06 11.92 5.71
N GLU A 317 25.57 11.83 6.92
CA GLU A 317 25.51 12.92 7.89
C GLU A 317 26.79 13.79 7.84
N ALA A 318 27.87 13.25 7.28
CA ALA A 318 29.12 13.96 6.98
C ALA A 318 29.43 13.85 5.49
N ALA A 319 30.16 14.82 4.92
CA ALA A 319 30.61 14.74 3.53
C ALA A 319 31.52 13.52 3.33
N VAL A 320 31.22 12.64 2.36
CA VAL A 320 32.09 11.48 2.03
C VAL A 320 32.86 11.71 0.73
N GLY A 321 32.45 12.70 -0.08
CA GLY A 321 33.07 12.96 -1.38
C GLY A 321 32.69 11.90 -2.41
N ALA A 322 33.57 11.62 -3.38
CA ALA A 322 33.34 10.62 -4.42
C ALA A 322 33.51 9.20 -3.87
N LEU A 323 32.42 8.44 -3.79
CA LEU A 323 32.38 7.08 -3.26
C LEU A 323 32.12 6.08 -4.40
N PRO A 324 33.06 5.18 -4.74
CA PRO A 324 32.81 4.09 -5.67
C PRO A 324 32.00 2.98 -4.97
N LEU A 325 30.82 2.67 -5.51
CA LEU A 325 29.93 1.64 -4.99
C LEU A 325 29.79 0.51 -5.99
N ALA A 326 30.13 -0.71 -5.56
CA ALA A 326 29.89 -1.92 -6.34
C ALA A 326 28.44 -2.36 -6.16
N LEU A 327 27.73 -2.53 -7.27
CA LEU A 327 26.34 -2.96 -7.28
C LEU A 327 26.25 -4.49 -7.35
N ASP A 328 26.06 -5.13 -6.18
CA ASP A 328 25.78 -6.57 -6.11
C ASP A 328 24.33 -6.83 -6.47
N VAL A 329 24.15 -7.31 -7.70
CA VAL A 329 22.84 -7.68 -8.21
C VAL A 329 22.75 -9.19 -8.30
N ARG A 330 21.73 -9.75 -7.65
CA ARG A 330 21.42 -11.17 -7.70
C ARG A 330 20.02 -11.38 -8.23
N TYR A 331 19.85 -12.39 -9.07
CA TYR A 331 18.56 -12.81 -9.60
C TYR A 331 18.27 -14.24 -9.15
N ARG A 332 17.01 -14.53 -8.81
CA ARG A 332 16.50 -15.89 -8.70
C ARG A 332 15.24 -16.01 -9.56
N PRO A 333 15.15 -17.01 -10.44
CA PRO A 333 13.87 -17.42 -10.99
C PRO A 333 12.90 -17.79 -9.87
N LEU A 334 11.60 -17.67 -10.10
CA LEU A 334 10.59 -18.08 -9.13
C LEU A 334 10.79 -19.55 -8.72
N GLY A 335 10.94 -19.82 -7.41
CA GLY A 335 11.24 -21.16 -6.87
C GLY A 335 12.68 -21.65 -7.07
N GLY A 336 13.56 -20.82 -7.64
CA GLY A 336 14.98 -21.13 -7.87
C GLY A 336 15.92 -20.61 -6.77
N THR A 337 17.23 -20.72 -7.02
CA THR A 337 18.28 -20.22 -6.14
C THR A 337 18.87 -18.90 -6.65
N TRP A 338 19.35 -18.05 -5.75
CA TRP A 338 20.04 -16.81 -6.08
C TRP A 338 21.33 -17.05 -6.87
N ALA A 339 21.51 -16.30 -7.95
CA ALA A 339 22.74 -16.22 -8.73
C ALA A 339 23.12 -14.75 -8.98
N ALA A 340 24.41 -14.44 -9.05
CA ALA A 340 24.87 -13.11 -9.45
C ALA A 340 24.49 -12.83 -10.92
N VAL A 341 23.95 -11.65 -11.19
CA VAL A 341 23.62 -11.21 -12.57
C VAL A 341 24.89 -10.86 -13.33
N TYR A 342 25.81 -10.16 -12.68
CA TYR A 342 27.08 -9.74 -13.25
C TYR A 342 28.23 -10.56 -12.63
N PRO A 343 29.13 -11.15 -13.45
CA PRO A 343 30.34 -11.80 -12.94
C PRO A 343 31.23 -10.83 -12.14
N GLU A 344 31.30 -9.58 -12.61
CA GLU A 344 31.97 -8.46 -11.93
C GLU A 344 30.93 -7.36 -11.68
N PRO A 345 30.64 -7.01 -10.41
CA PRO A 345 29.65 -5.98 -10.08
C PRO A 345 30.00 -4.63 -10.75
N PRO A 346 29.04 -3.98 -11.43
CA PRO A 346 29.26 -2.64 -11.97
C PRO A 346 29.51 -1.65 -10.82
N VAL A 347 30.45 -0.73 -11.03
CA VAL A 347 30.82 0.29 -10.04
C VAL A 347 30.20 1.63 -10.44
N VAL A 348 29.42 2.22 -9.54
CA VAL A 348 28.84 3.56 -9.69
C VAL A 348 29.57 4.51 -8.74
N SER A 349 30.08 5.62 -9.26
CA SER A 349 30.69 6.66 -8.41
C SER A 349 29.64 7.72 -8.07
N VAL A 350 29.38 7.89 -6.77
CA VAL A 350 28.39 8.85 -6.25
C VAL A 350 29.09 9.85 -5.35
N HIS A 351 28.74 11.12 -5.49
CA HIS A 351 29.23 12.17 -4.60
C HIS A 351 28.24 12.36 -3.45
N LEU A 352 28.71 12.25 -2.21
CA LEU A 352 27.87 12.32 -1.02
C LEU A 352 28.27 13.52 -0.14
N GLY A 353 27.29 14.39 0.12
CA GLY A 353 27.40 15.56 0.99
C GLY A 353 26.38 15.51 2.14
N PRO A 354 26.53 16.38 3.16
CA PRO A 354 25.67 16.38 4.36
C PRO A 354 24.26 16.96 4.09
N ASP A 355 24.11 17.83 3.08
CA ASP A 355 22.89 18.62 2.90
C ASP A 355 21.89 18.02 1.88
N GLU A 356 22.35 17.19 0.93
CA GLU A 356 21.51 16.64 -0.14
C GLU A 356 21.72 15.13 -0.33
N PRO A 357 20.63 14.33 -0.45
CA PRO A 357 20.74 12.92 -0.80
C PRO A 357 21.28 12.75 -2.22
N ALA A 358 22.20 11.80 -2.42
CA ALA A 358 22.56 11.37 -3.77
C ALA A 358 21.51 10.37 -4.27
N VAL A 359 20.87 10.68 -5.39
CA VAL A 359 19.88 9.81 -6.03
C VAL A 359 20.43 9.36 -7.37
N PHE A 360 20.38 8.06 -7.65
CA PHE A 360 20.65 7.52 -8.97
C PHE A 360 19.70 6.38 -9.30
N GLN A 361 19.46 6.20 -10.60
CA GLN A 361 18.67 5.09 -11.12
C GLN A 361 19.58 4.15 -11.90
N TYR A 362 19.30 2.85 -11.80
CA TYR A 362 20.04 1.83 -12.53
C TYR A 362 19.07 0.75 -13.04
N THR A 363 19.20 0.41 -14.32
CA THR A 363 18.41 -0.62 -14.98
C THR A 363 19.22 -1.90 -15.05
N VAL A 364 18.70 -2.97 -14.46
CA VAL A 364 19.30 -4.30 -14.50
C VAL A 364 18.61 -5.14 -15.57
N ALA A 365 19.38 -5.55 -16.58
CA ALA A 365 18.97 -6.58 -17.52
C ALA A 365 18.91 -7.94 -16.81
N VAL A 366 17.74 -8.57 -16.83
CA VAL A 366 17.48 -9.87 -16.17
C VAL A 366 17.09 -10.92 -17.22
N PRO A 367 17.36 -12.22 -16.95
CA PRO A 367 16.97 -13.28 -17.87
C PRO A 367 15.45 -13.28 -18.15
N PRO A 368 15.01 -13.74 -19.34
CA PRO A 368 13.60 -13.85 -19.65
C PRO A 368 12.94 -14.88 -18.71
N GLY A 369 12.09 -14.41 -17.81
CA GLY A 369 11.36 -15.26 -16.87
C GLY A 369 10.83 -14.48 -15.67
N GLU A 370 9.89 -15.08 -14.95
CA GLU A 370 9.42 -14.53 -13.69
C GLU A 370 10.40 -14.88 -12.56
N GLY A 371 10.63 -13.93 -11.67
CA GLY A 371 11.57 -14.13 -10.57
C GLY A 371 11.70 -12.93 -9.66
N GLU A 372 12.82 -12.88 -8.95
CA GLU A 372 13.14 -11.84 -7.99
C GLU A 372 14.58 -11.37 -8.18
N LEU A 373 14.77 -10.09 -7.95
CA LEU A 373 16.01 -9.35 -8.09
C LEU A 373 16.39 -8.75 -6.74
N SER A 374 17.51 -9.16 -6.17
CA SER A 374 18.07 -8.54 -4.99
C SER A 374 19.17 -7.56 -5.41
N VAL A 375 19.11 -6.35 -4.88
CA VAL A 375 20.07 -5.30 -5.17
C VAL A 375 20.70 -4.83 -3.87
N MET A 376 22.03 -4.86 -3.80
CA MET A 376 22.82 -4.38 -2.67
C MET A 376 24.00 -3.53 -3.15
N LEU A 377 24.17 -2.35 -2.57
CA LEU A 377 25.38 -1.54 -2.76
C LEU A 377 26.44 -1.98 -1.76
N ARG A 378 27.67 -2.19 -2.27
CA ARG A 378 28.85 -2.44 -1.43
C ARG A 378 29.81 -1.27 -1.56
N ALA A 379 30.19 -0.70 -0.42
CA ALA A 379 31.22 0.32 -0.31
C ALA A 379 32.57 -0.32 0.08
N PRO A 380 33.68 0.42 -0.03
CA PRO A 380 34.97 0.01 0.54
C PRO A 380 34.88 -0.28 2.06
N ASP A 381 35.82 -1.07 2.59
CA ASP A 381 35.86 -1.59 3.98
C ASP A 381 35.70 -0.55 5.12
N SER A 382 35.76 0.75 4.80
CA SER A 382 35.70 1.88 5.73
C SER A 382 34.34 2.59 5.80
N VAL A 383 33.32 2.11 5.08
CA VAL A 383 31.97 2.71 5.07
C VAL A 383 30.92 1.66 5.43
N GLU A 384 30.11 1.96 6.43
CA GLU A 384 29.03 1.09 6.91
C GLU A 384 27.69 1.51 6.27
N PHE A 385 26.98 0.55 5.66
CA PHE A 385 25.62 0.75 5.13
C PHE A 385 24.57 0.33 6.17
N LEU A 386 23.61 1.21 6.47
CA LEU A 386 22.52 0.95 7.42
C LEU A 386 21.27 0.30 6.79
N ASP A 387 21.30 0.00 5.49
CA ASP A 387 20.25 -0.77 4.80
C ASP A 387 20.92 -1.55 3.64
N ALA A 388 20.92 -2.88 3.72
CA ALA A 388 21.80 -3.74 2.94
C ALA A 388 21.14 -4.36 1.68
N GLY A 389 19.96 -3.89 1.28
CA GLY A 389 19.39 -4.23 -0.02
C GLY A 389 17.88 -4.36 -0.02
N ASP A 390 17.33 -4.42 -1.23
CA ASP A 390 15.90 -4.61 -1.46
C ASP A 390 15.69 -5.75 -2.45
N THR A 391 14.50 -6.35 -2.40
CA THR A 391 14.08 -7.38 -3.36
C THR A 391 12.97 -6.82 -4.24
N PHE A 392 13.17 -6.91 -5.55
CA PHE A 392 12.23 -6.50 -6.58
C PHE A 392 11.72 -7.72 -7.33
N HIS A 393 10.42 -7.79 -7.57
CA HIS A 393 9.80 -8.77 -8.43
C HIS A 393 10.06 -8.46 -9.90
N VAL A 394 10.38 -9.49 -10.67
CA VAL A 394 10.64 -9.45 -12.11
C VAL A 394 9.47 -10.10 -12.83
N ALA A 395 8.84 -9.34 -13.73
CA ALA A 395 7.78 -9.85 -14.59
C ALA A 395 8.34 -10.78 -15.69
N PRO A 396 7.61 -11.84 -16.10
CA PRO A 396 7.98 -12.61 -17.27
C PRO A 396 7.96 -11.73 -18.53
N VAL A 397 8.95 -11.93 -19.41
CA VAL A 397 8.99 -11.27 -20.72
C VAL A 397 8.11 -12.05 -21.70
N PRO A 398 7.08 -11.43 -22.30
CA PRO A 398 6.25 -12.09 -23.31
C PRO A 398 7.07 -12.53 -24.53
N PRO A 399 6.63 -13.56 -25.28
CA PRO A 399 7.33 -14.02 -26.47
C PRO A 399 7.43 -12.95 -27.56
N LEU A 400 6.57 -11.92 -27.55
CA LEU A 400 6.58 -10.81 -28.48
C LEU A 400 6.27 -9.51 -27.72
N VAL A 401 7.01 -8.45 -27.99
CA VAL A 401 6.80 -7.11 -27.42
C VAL A 401 6.67 -6.12 -28.58
N LEU A 402 5.61 -5.30 -28.55
CA LEU A 402 5.35 -4.26 -29.54
C LEU A 402 5.68 -2.88 -28.96
N ARG A 403 6.24 -2.01 -29.79
CA ARG A 403 6.45 -0.58 -29.47
C ARG A 403 6.02 0.27 -30.66
N PRO A 404 5.15 1.27 -30.48
CA PRO A 404 4.90 2.23 -31.54
C PRO A 404 6.16 3.04 -31.86
N VAL A 405 6.32 3.34 -33.13
CA VAL A 405 7.33 4.27 -33.64
C VAL A 405 6.61 5.28 -34.53
N HIS A 406 6.43 6.51 -34.01
CA HIS A 406 5.84 7.62 -34.75
C HIS A 406 6.27 8.96 -34.10
N PRO A 407 6.49 10.04 -34.88
CA PRO A 407 7.01 11.31 -34.34
C PRO A 407 6.13 11.98 -33.27
N HIS A 408 4.82 11.76 -33.32
CA HIS A 408 3.83 12.43 -32.46
C HIS A 408 2.93 11.47 -31.69
N LEU A 409 3.27 10.17 -31.64
CA LEU A 409 2.53 9.18 -30.84
C LEU A 409 3.47 8.68 -29.76
N GLU A 410 3.23 9.10 -28.53
CA GLU A 410 3.94 8.60 -27.36
C GLU A 410 3.24 7.35 -26.82
N PRO A 411 3.92 6.22 -26.62
CA PRO A 411 3.34 5.02 -26.04
C PRO A 411 3.03 5.24 -24.55
N LYS A 412 1.81 5.64 -24.25
CA LYS A 412 1.33 5.74 -22.87
C LYS A 412 0.02 4.99 -22.71
N GLU A 413 0.04 3.97 -21.85
CA GLU A 413 -1.16 3.19 -21.52
C GLU A 413 -2.21 4.14 -20.92
N GLY A 414 -3.45 4.02 -21.41
CA GLY A 414 -4.58 4.88 -21.03
C GLY A 414 -4.76 6.15 -21.85
N GLU A 415 -3.78 6.56 -22.66
CA GLU A 415 -3.87 7.78 -23.47
C GLU A 415 -4.24 7.47 -24.92
N ALA A 416 -5.20 8.24 -25.45
CA ALA A 416 -5.69 8.07 -26.81
C ALA A 416 -4.56 8.17 -27.85
N ALA A 417 -4.40 7.13 -28.66
CA ALA A 417 -3.38 7.04 -29.70
C ALA A 417 -3.85 7.75 -30.99
N ILE A 418 -3.68 9.07 -31.06
CA ILE A 418 -4.21 9.90 -32.16
C ILE A 418 -3.11 10.36 -33.15
N VAL A 419 -3.33 10.07 -34.42
CA VAL A 419 -2.56 10.52 -35.59
C VAL A 419 -3.40 11.53 -36.39
N LEU A 420 -2.79 12.58 -36.91
CA LEU A 420 -3.52 13.56 -37.74
C LEU A 420 -3.52 13.15 -39.22
N PRO A 421 -4.59 13.48 -39.98
CA PRO A 421 -4.60 13.36 -41.43
C PRO A 421 -3.37 14.01 -42.08
N GLY A 422 -2.65 13.25 -42.90
CA GLY A 422 -1.45 13.69 -43.61
C GLY A 422 -0.12 13.46 -42.89
N GLU A 423 -0.15 12.98 -41.64
CA GLU A 423 1.06 12.51 -40.95
C GLU A 423 1.52 11.13 -41.48
N PRO A 424 2.80 10.74 -41.25
CA PRO A 424 3.25 9.38 -41.55
C PRO A 424 2.40 8.34 -40.83
N MET A 425 2.20 7.17 -41.44
CA MET A 425 1.58 6.06 -40.71
C MET A 425 2.51 5.60 -39.57
N PRO A 426 1.96 5.19 -38.40
CA PRO A 426 2.77 4.58 -37.36
C PRO A 426 3.48 3.32 -37.85
N GLN A 427 4.70 3.13 -37.38
CA GLN A 427 5.44 1.87 -37.51
C GLN A 427 5.33 1.09 -36.20
N ILE A 428 5.47 -0.23 -36.28
CA ILE A 428 5.52 -1.09 -35.10
C ILE A 428 6.94 -1.64 -34.97
N GLY A 429 7.66 -1.21 -33.93
CA GLY A 429 8.86 -1.88 -33.45
C GLY A 429 8.47 -3.19 -32.78
N VAL A 430 9.04 -4.30 -33.26
CA VAL A 430 8.74 -5.65 -32.80
C VAL A 430 10.01 -6.26 -32.23
N TYR A 431 9.98 -6.60 -30.96
CA TYR A 431 11.03 -7.35 -30.29
C TYR A 431 10.50 -8.73 -29.89
N SER A 432 11.34 -9.77 -30.01
CA SER A 432 11.00 -11.10 -29.54
C SER A 432 12.17 -11.74 -28.80
N VAL A 433 11.89 -12.41 -27.69
CA VAL A 433 12.87 -13.23 -26.96
C VAL A 433 13.12 -14.59 -27.62
N THR A 434 12.31 -14.96 -28.60
CA THR A 434 12.41 -16.19 -29.38
C THR A 434 12.40 -15.89 -30.87
N GLY A 435 12.89 -16.79 -31.71
CA GLY A 435 12.74 -16.63 -33.16
C GLY A 435 11.31 -16.95 -33.57
N GLY A 436 10.83 -16.36 -34.67
CA GLY A 436 9.53 -16.72 -35.21
C GLY A 436 9.15 -15.96 -36.48
N THR A 437 7.92 -16.17 -36.94
CA THR A 437 7.35 -15.50 -38.11
C THR A 437 6.13 -14.70 -37.70
N LEU A 438 6.10 -13.42 -38.04
CA LEU A 438 5.01 -12.50 -37.74
C LEU A 438 4.27 -12.14 -39.03
N GLY A 439 2.96 -12.31 -39.06
CA GLY A 439 2.10 -11.81 -40.13
C GLY A 439 0.83 -11.20 -39.55
N GLY A 440 -0.07 -10.70 -40.40
CA GLY A 440 -1.31 -10.12 -39.90
C GLY A 440 -2.12 -9.34 -40.91
N GLU A 441 -2.95 -8.45 -40.40
CA GLU A 441 -3.77 -7.55 -41.18
C GLU A 441 -3.93 -6.20 -40.47
N LEU A 442 -4.06 -5.14 -41.26
CA LEU A 442 -4.47 -3.82 -40.79
C LEU A 442 -5.94 -3.65 -41.12
N LEU A 443 -6.73 -3.35 -40.09
CA LEU A 443 -8.14 -3.03 -40.19
C LEU A 443 -8.35 -1.53 -39.97
N ARG A 444 -9.38 -0.99 -40.61
CA ARG A 444 -9.93 0.34 -40.36
C ARG A 444 -11.42 0.20 -40.13
N ASN A 445 -11.91 0.69 -38.98
CA ASN A 445 -13.31 0.57 -38.55
C ASN A 445 -13.82 -0.89 -38.64
N GLY A 446 -12.96 -1.85 -38.30
CA GLY A 446 -13.27 -3.29 -38.34
C GLY A 446 -13.20 -3.95 -39.73
N ALA A 447 -12.93 -3.20 -40.80
CA ALA A 447 -12.76 -3.76 -42.14
C ALA A 447 -11.27 -3.87 -42.51
N ALA A 448 -10.83 -5.02 -43.02
CA ALA A 448 -9.46 -5.22 -43.49
C ALA A 448 -9.15 -4.27 -44.65
N VAL A 449 -8.10 -3.46 -44.50
CA VAL A 449 -7.62 -2.51 -45.53
C VAL A 449 -6.26 -2.91 -46.10
N ARG A 450 -5.49 -3.74 -45.39
CA ARG A 450 -4.18 -4.21 -45.87
C ARG A 450 -3.81 -5.54 -45.20
N VAL A 451 -3.23 -6.46 -45.98
CA VAL A 451 -2.56 -7.65 -45.45
C VAL A 451 -1.12 -7.30 -45.09
N LEU A 452 -0.68 -7.72 -43.91
CA LEU A 452 0.71 -7.60 -43.46
C LEU A 452 1.42 -8.91 -43.78
N GLU A 453 2.30 -8.89 -44.79
CA GLU A 453 3.04 -10.07 -45.22
C GLU A 453 3.89 -10.64 -44.08
N ALA A 454 4.07 -11.97 -44.10
CA ALA A 454 4.81 -12.67 -43.07
C ALA A 454 6.30 -12.30 -43.11
N VAL A 455 6.83 -11.79 -41.99
CA VAL A 455 8.23 -11.38 -41.83
C VAL A 455 8.89 -12.22 -40.73
N ARG A 456 10.17 -12.56 -40.92
CA ARG A 456 10.97 -13.26 -39.90
C ARG A 456 11.37 -12.28 -38.80
N ILE A 457 11.12 -12.65 -37.54
CA ILE A 457 11.59 -11.93 -36.36
C ILE A 457 12.69 -12.76 -35.69
N PRO A 458 13.96 -12.30 -35.70
CA PRO A 458 15.04 -12.97 -34.97
C PRO A 458 14.91 -12.76 -33.46
N ALA A 459 15.34 -13.75 -32.66
CA ALA A 459 15.43 -13.59 -31.21
C ALA A 459 16.42 -12.48 -30.83
N GLY A 460 16.03 -11.62 -29.90
CA GLY A 460 16.87 -10.56 -29.34
C GLY A 460 17.09 -9.35 -30.26
N GLN A 461 16.43 -9.26 -31.41
CA GLN A 461 16.53 -8.13 -32.33
C GLN A 461 15.18 -7.44 -32.50
N GLU A 462 15.23 -6.11 -32.62
CA GLU A 462 14.05 -5.32 -32.97
C GLU A 462 13.91 -5.22 -34.49
N VAL A 463 12.73 -5.54 -35.01
CA VAL A 463 12.36 -5.42 -36.42
C VAL A 463 11.21 -4.43 -36.55
N ARG A 464 11.25 -3.54 -37.54
CA ARG A 464 10.15 -2.59 -37.79
C ARG A 464 9.17 -3.13 -38.81
N ILE A 465 7.89 -2.99 -38.52
CA ILE A 465 6.78 -3.33 -39.41
C ILE A 465 6.11 -2.04 -39.87
N GLU A 466 6.06 -1.84 -41.19
CA GLU A 466 5.42 -0.69 -41.83
C GLU A 466 3.92 -0.93 -42.02
N LEU A 467 3.07 0.00 -41.53
CA LEU A 467 1.63 -0.10 -41.69
C LEU A 467 1.11 0.62 -42.96
N GLY A 468 1.87 1.57 -43.48
CA GLY A 468 1.53 2.37 -44.66
C GLY A 468 2.49 3.55 -44.81
N ASP A 469 2.25 4.41 -45.80
CA ASP A 469 3.08 5.60 -46.03
C ASP A 469 2.53 6.82 -45.26
N THR A 470 1.25 7.14 -45.45
CA THR A 470 0.62 8.36 -44.91
C THR A 470 -0.80 8.07 -44.39
N ALA A 471 -1.12 8.63 -43.22
CA ALA A 471 -2.41 8.50 -42.56
C ALA A 471 -3.40 9.49 -43.17
N GLU A 472 -4.00 9.19 -44.33
CA GLU A 472 -4.96 10.10 -44.96
C GLU A 472 -6.41 9.88 -44.51
N GLN A 473 -6.77 8.63 -44.25
CA GLN A 473 -8.17 8.26 -44.07
C GLN A 473 -8.54 8.25 -42.59
N ILE A 474 -9.55 9.03 -42.23
CA ILE A 474 -10.09 9.07 -40.86
C ILE A 474 -10.66 7.71 -40.49
N GLY A 475 -10.45 7.31 -39.23
CA GLY A 475 -11.00 6.08 -38.68
C GLY A 475 -10.15 5.52 -37.54
N ILE A 476 -10.66 4.47 -36.93
CA ILE A 476 -9.96 3.70 -35.91
C ILE A 476 -9.26 2.53 -36.60
N TYR A 477 -7.97 2.42 -36.37
CA TYR A 477 -7.11 1.40 -36.96
C TYR A 477 -6.70 0.35 -35.93
N GLU A 478 -6.62 -0.89 -36.39
CA GLU A 478 -6.17 -2.05 -35.63
C GLU A 478 -5.25 -2.89 -36.50
N ALA A 479 -3.98 -3.03 -36.13
CA ALA A 479 -3.07 -3.99 -36.73
C ALA A 479 -3.13 -5.29 -35.93
N ARG A 480 -3.86 -6.29 -36.42
CA ARG A 480 -3.92 -7.63 -35.81
C ARG A 480 -2.73 -8.43 -36.24
N LEU A 481 -1.95 -8.89 -35.27
CA LEU A 481 -0.72 -9.61 -35.49
C LEU A 481 -0.82 -11.04 -34.97
N ARG A 482 -0.34 -11.97 -35.79
CA ARG A 482 -0.20 -13.39 -35.47
C ARG A 482 1.27 -13.75 -35.53
N PHE A 483 1.81 -14.22 -34.43
CA PHE A 483 3.20 -14.65 -34.32
C PHE A 483 3.27 -16.16 -34.10
N GLU A 484 3.99 -16.85 -34.98
CA GLU A 484 4.33 -18.26 -34.84
C GLU A 484 5.79 -18.37 -34.41
N THR A 485 6.01 -18.83 -33.19
CA THR A 485 7.35 -19.02 -32.63
C THR A 485 8.05 -20.21 -33.30
N GLU A 486 9.38 -20.30 -33.19
CA GLU A 486 10.17 -21.42 -33.77
C GLU A 486 9.74 -22.80 -33.27
N ASP A 487 9.20 -22.90 -32.05
CA ASP A 487 8.62 -24.13 -31.47
C ASP A 487 7.18 -24.40 -31.91
N GLY A 488 6.62 -23.60 -32.82
CA GLY A 488 5.31 -23.80 -33.43
C GLY A 488 4.12 -23.29 -32.60
N ARG A 489 4.37 -22.54 -31.52
CA ARG A 489 3.31 -21.94 -30.71
C ARG A 489 2.79 -20.67 -31.40
N LEU A 490 1.47 -20.54 -31.43
CA LEU A 490 0.79 -19.36 -31.94
C LEU A 490 0.44 -18.41 -30.79
N VAL A 491 0.81 -17.13 -30.94
CA VAL A 491 0.41 -16.05 -30.03
C VAL A 491 -0.13 -14.87 -30.83
N TYR A 492 -1.01 -14.11 -30.18
CA TYR A 492 -1.72 -13.00 -30.81
C TYR A 492 -1.45 -11.69 -30.06
N HIS A 493 -1.35 -10.59 -30.81
CA HIS A 493 -1.26 -9.25 -30.25
C HIS A 493 -1.82 -8.25 -31.28
N ALA A 494 -2.13 -7.03 -30.84
CA ALA A 494 -2.67 -5.99 -31.68
C ALA A 494 -2.06 -4.65 -31.32
N PHE A 495 -1.94 -3.79 -32.32
CA PHE A 495 -1.54 -2.40 -32.18
C PHE A 495 -2.67 -1.50 -32.67
N HIS A 496 -3.00 -0.46 -31.92
CA HIS A 496 -4.16 0.39 -32.17
C HIS A 496 -3.77 1.86 -32.32
N PHE A 497 -4.52 2.60 -33.13
CA PHE A 497 -4.46 4.07 -33.21
C PHE A 497 -5.71 4.59 -33.92
N ALA A 498 -5.96 5.90 -33.84
CA ALA A 498 -7.01 6.57 -34.58
C ALA A 498 -6.42 7.69 -35.43
N VAL A 499 -6.94 7.85 -36.65
CA VAL A 499 -6.66 8.99 -37.51
C VAL A 499 -7.82 9.97 -37.36
N LEU A 500 -7.58 11.12 -36.71
CA LEU A 500 -8.61 12.11 -36.36
C LEU A 500 -8.17 13.53 -36.70
N PRO A 501 -9.12 14.44 -37.04
CA PRO A 501 -8.79 15.77 -37.57
C PRO A 501 -8.13 16.73 -36.56
N SER A 502 -8.18 16.42 -35.26
CA SER A 502 -7.55 17.22 -34.21
C SER A 502 -7.14 16.34 -33.03
N ARG A 503 -6.13 16.81 -32.29
CA ARG A 503 -5.76 16.30 -30.96
C ARG A 503 -6.34 17.15 -29.83
N ASP A 504 -6.80 18.35 -30.16
CA ASP A 504 -7.22 19.37 -29.20
C ASP A 504 -8.56 19.04 -28.58
N GLU A 505 -8.69 19.35 -27.30
CA GLU A 505 -9.94 19.29 -26.57
C GLU A 505 -10.88 20.41 -27.03
N VAL A 506 -12.13 20.07 -27.29
CA VAL A 506 -13.21 21.02 -27.55
C VAL A 506 -14.20 20.96 -26.39
N PRO A 507 -14.38 22.04 -25.61
CA PRO A 507 -15.30 22.07 -24.47
C PRO A 507 -16.71 21.60 -24.84
N GLY A 508 -17.30 20.73 -24.03
CA GLY A 508 -18.62 20.15 -24.26
C GLY A 508 -18.62 18.94 -25.20
N THR A 509 -17.45 18.46 -25.60
CA THR A 509 -17.27 17.22 -26.36
C THR A 509 -16.18 16.36 -25.74
N THR A 510 -16.01 15.14 -26.26
CA THR A 510 -14.86 14.28 -25.91
C THR A 510 -14.20 13.72 -27.16
N ARG A 511 -12.87 13.61 -27.12
CA ARG A 511 -12.06 12.93 -28.14
C ARG A 511 -11.92 11.44 -27.91
N LEU A 512 -12.35 10.92 -26.75
CA LEU A 512 -12.29 9.49 -26.44
C LEU A 512 -13.45 8.72 -27.06
N VAL A 513 -14.61 9.36 -27.18
CA VAL A 513 -15.84 8.78 -27.73
C VAL A 513 -16.56 9.81 -28.58
N PHE A 514 -16.92 9.47 -29.81
CA PHE A 514 -17.66 10.37 -30.69
C PHE A 514 -18.69 9.60 -31.52
N THR A 515 -19.64 10.31 -32.14
CA THR A 515 -20.60 9.64 -33.03
C THR A 515 -19.93 9.32 -34.37
N GLY A 516 -19.86 8.04 -34.71
CA GLY A 516 -19.36 7.53 -35.98
C GLY A 516 -20.32 7.79 -37.15
N GLU A 517 -19.87 7.44 -38.36
CA GLU A 517 -20.64 7.62 -39.61
C GLU A 517 -21.95 6.82 -39.62
N ASP A 518 -22.03 5.73 -38.84
CA ASP A 518 -23.21 4.89 -38.69
C ASP A 518 -24.20 5.42 -37.63
N GLY A 519 -23.90 6.56 -37.03
CA GLY A 519 -24.72 7.16 -35.97
C GLY A 519 -24.58 6.44 -34.63
N LYS A 520 -23.57 5.60 -34.40
CA LYS A 520 -23.26 4.99 -33.09
C LYS A 520 -22.00 5.58 -32.48
N LEU A 521 -21.74 5.31 -31.22
CA LEU A 521 -20.49 5.70 -30.57
C LEU A 521 -19.30 4.92 -31.14
N ALA A 522 -18.27 5.66 -31.54
CA ALA A 522 -16.95 5.18 -31.90
C ALA A 522 -15.97 5.49 -30.75
N TYR A 523 -15.11 4.54 -30.42
CA TYR A 523 -14.25 4.57 -29.24
C TYR A 523 -12.78 4.66 -29.63
N VAL A 524 -12.12 5.75 -29.27
CA VAL A 524 -10.70 5.95 -29.55
C VAL A 524 -9.87 5.15 -28.55
N PRO A 525 -9.03 4.21 -29.02
CA PRO A 525 -8.19 3.42 -28.15
C PRO A 525 -6.86 4.11 -27.84
N ASP A 526 -6.21 3.68 -26.76
CA ASP A 526 -4.75 3.79 -26.64
C ASP A 526 -4.04 2.82 -27.60
N TYR A 527 -2.71 2.82 -27.59
CA TYR A 527 -1.94 2.00 -28.52
C TYR A 527 -2.04 0.48 -28.27
N LEU A 528 -2.46 0.07 -27.07
CA LEU A 528 -2.69 -1.32 -26.66
C LEU A 528 -4.14 -1.77 -26.90
N GLY A 529 -5.02 -0.84 -27.27
CA GLY A 529 -6.44 -1.10 -27.54
C GLY A 529 -7.37 -0.75 -26.39
N ASN A 530 -6.85 -0.25 -25.25
CA ASN A 530 -7.67 0.16 -24.14
C ASN A 530 -8.51 1.37 -24.52
N ARG A 531 -9.78 1.37 -24.14
CA ARG A 531 -10.72 2.43 -24.47
C ARG A 531 -11.81 2.50 -23.42
N LEU A 532 -12.62 3.57 -23.45
CA LEU A 532 -13.83 3.64 -22.65
C LEU A 532 -14.70 2.40 -22.93
N PRO A 533 -14.96 1.55 -21.93
CA PRO A 533 -15.69 0.30 -22.13
C PRO A 533 -17.20 0.54 -22.25
N ASP A 534 -17.92 -0.47 -22.75
CA ASP A 534 -19.38 -0.47 -22.85
C ASP A 534 -20.02 -0.96 -21.54
N PHE A 535 -20.73 -0.06 -20.85
CA PHE A 535 -21.40 -0.30 -19.58
C PHE A 535 -22.86 -0.75 -19.73
N SER A 536 -23.41 -0.76 -20.95
CA SER A 536 -24.84 -0.97 -21.22
C SER A 536 -25.37 -2.35 -20.82
N HIS A 537 -24.50 -3.28 -20.46
CA HIS A 537 -24.83 -4.63 -19.98
C HIS A 537 -25.21 -4.68 -18.49
N ALA A 538 -25.10 -3.56 -17.76
CA ALA A 538 -25.50 -3.49 -16.36
C ALA A 538 -27.03 -3.35 -16.21
N GLY A 539 -27.58 -4.05 -15.20
CA GLY A 539 -28.98 -3.99 -14.81
C GLY A 539 -29.77 -5.27 -15.12
N TYR A 540 -31.04 -5.29 -14.71
CA TYR A 540 -31.99 -6.38 -14.86
C TYR A 540 -31.97 -6.97 -16.28
N MET A 541 -31.78 -8.30 -16.35
CA MET A 541 -31.67 -9.06 -17.60
C MET A 541 -30.59 -8.56 -18.58
N GLY A 542 -29.54 -7.94 -18.05
CA GLY A 542 -28.44 -7.39 -18.84
C GLY A 542 -28.70 -5.97 -19.36
N GLY A 543 -29.61 -5.22 -18.73
CA GLY A 543 -29.90 -3.81 -19.03
C GLY A 543 -30.87 -3.59 -20.19
N GLY A 544 -31.66 -2.52 -20.12
CA GLY A 544 -32.63 -2.13 -21.17
C GLY A 544 -33.93 -2.92 -21.20
N VAL A 545 -34.23 -3.67 -20.15
CA VAL A 545 -35.48 -4.42 -19.97
C VAL A 545 -36.31 -3.76 -18.87
N ALA A 546 -37.59 -3.53 -19.14
CA ALA A 546 -38.52 -3.01 -18.15
C ALA A 546 -38.71 -4.02 -17.00
N LEU A 547 -38.77 -3.52 -15.77
CA LEU A 547 -39.09 -4.36 -14.61
C LEU A 547 -40.54 -4.85 -14.71
N PRO A 548 -40.81 -6.16 -14.48
CA PRO A 548 -42.13 -6.73 -14.71
C PRO A 548 -43.14 -6.37 -13.61
N ASP A 549 -44.38 -6.11 -14.00
CA ASP A 549 -45.49 -6.00 -13.06
C ASP A 549 -46.09 -7.37 -12.76
N VAL A 550 -45.56 -8.00 -11.72
CA VAL A 550 -45.91 -9.38 -11.35
C VAL A 550 -47.32 -9.47 -10.73
N PRO A 551 -48.20 -10.40 -11.16
CA PRO A 551 -49.52 -10.57 -10.58
C PRO A 551 -49.48 -10.96 -9.09
N VAL A 552 -50.39 -10.36 -8.31
CA VAL A 552 -50.59 -10.71 -6.89
C VAL A 552 -51.28 -12.07 -6.78
N VAL A 553 -50.72 -12.95 -5.95
CA VAL A 553 -51.25 -14.30 -5.69
C VAL A 553 -51.68 -14.50 -4.24
N ILE A 554 -51.19 -13.65 -3.34
CA ILE A 554 -51.56 -13.63 -1.93
C ILE A 554 -51.45 -12.20 -1.39
N GLU A 555 -52.40 -11.81 -0.54
CA GLU A 555 -52.43 -10.53 0.16
C GLU A 555 -52.20 -10.77 1.66
N VAL A 556 -51.44 -9.89 2.30
CA VAL A 556 -51.18 -9.91 3.74
C VAL A 556 -51.61 -8.56 4.30
N GLU A 557 -52.56 -8.56 5.22
CA GLU A 557 -52.97 -7.39 5.99
C GLU A 557 -52.11 -7.28 7.27
N PRO A 558 -51.81 -6.06 7.76
CA PRO A 558 -51.12 -5.88 9.03
C PRO A 558 -52.05 -6.24 10.20
N ASP A 559 -51.47 -6.60 11.34
CA ASP A 559 -52.22 -6.89 12.57
C ASP A 559 -51.41 -6.46 13.80
N GLU A 560 -51.98 -6.56 15.00
CA GLU A 560 -51.25 -6.23 16.22
C GLU A 560 -50.04 -7.17 16.45
N GLY A 561 -48.88 -6.59 16.76
CA GLY A 561 -47.63 -7.29 17.10
C GLY A 561 -46.78 -7.68 15.88
N ASP A 562 -45.80 -8.57 16.10
CA ASP A 562 -44.84 -9.01 15.08
C ASP A 562 -45.51 -9.74 13.89
N ASP A 563 -45.47 -9.11 12.71
CA ASP A 563 -45.99 -9.60 11.44
C ASP A 563 -45.07 -10.59 10.72
N TRP A 564 -43.84 -10.75 11.20
CA TRP A 564 -42.82 -11.55 10.52
C TRP A 564 -43.34 -12.94 10.09
N GLU A 565 -44.02 -13.67 10.98
CA GLU A 565 -44.50 -15.03 10.69
C GLU A 565 -45.56 -15.04 9.58
N ARG A 566 -46.43 -14.03 9.53
CA ARG A 566 -47.46 -13.89 8.48
C ARG A 566 -46.81 -13.63 7.13
N ILE A 567 -45.86 -12.70 7.09
CA ILE A 567 -45.15 -12.32 5.85
C ILE A 567 -44.32 -13.52 5.35
N GLN A 568 -43.55 -14.18 6.23
CA GLN A 568 -42.75 -15.32 5.85
C GLN A 568 -43.61 -16.47 5.32
N LYS A 569 -44.75 -16.78 5.96
CA LYS A 569 -45.69 -17.80 5.46
C LYS A 569 -46.22 -17.47 4.07
N ALA A 570 -46.47 -16.19 3.77
CA ALA A 570 -46.90 -15.77 2.45
C ALA A 570 -45.79 -15.96 1.41
N VAL A 571 -44.54 -15.60 1.74
CA VAL A 571 -43.36 -15.88 0.92
C VAL A 571 -43.20 -17.39 0.67
N ASP A 572 -43.26 -18.21 1.71
CA ASP A 572 -43.15 -19.67 1.63
C ASP A 572 -44.27 -20.29 0.78
N TYR A 573 -45.49 -19.75 0.87
CA TYR A 573 -46.60 -20.14 0.02
C TYR A 573 -46.31 -19.87 -1.45
N VAL A 574 -45.86 -18.66 -1.80
CA VAL A 574 -45.49 -18.32 -3.18
C VAL A 574 -44.32 -19.17 -3.67
N ALA A 575 -43.33 -19.45 -2.81
CA ALA A 575 -42.22 -20.35 -3.13
C ALA A 575 -42.70 -21.77 -3.51
N SER A 576 -43.82 -22.23 -2.94
CA SER A 576 -44.41 -23.53 -3.25
C SER A 576 -45.18 -23.60 -4.56
N LEU A 577 -45.58 -22.46 -5.14
CA LEU A 577 -46.33 -22.41 -6.40
C LEU A 577 -45.45 -22.79 -7.58
N PRO A 578 -45.97 -23.42 -8.65
CA PRO A 578 -45.19 -23.72 -9.85
C PRO A 578 -44.55 -22.45 -10.46
N VAL A 579 -43.33 -22.59 -10.98
CA VAL A 579 -42.68 -21.52 -11.74
C VAL A 579 -43.34 -21.35 -13.11
N GLY A 580 -43.65 -20.11 -13.46
CA GLY A 580 -44.19 -19.71 -14.77
C GLY A 580 -43.14 -19.73 -15.88
N PRO A 581 -43.55 -19.55 -17.14
CA PRO A 581 -42.65 -19.53 -18.29
C PRO A 581 -41.70 -18.32 -18.32
N ASP A 582 -42.03 -17.26 -17.59
CA ASP A 582 -41.23 -16.06 -17.34
C ASP A 582 -40.27 -16.19 -16.15
N GLY A 583 -40.27 -17.35 -15.46
CA GLY A 583 -39.48 -17.57 -14.26
C GLY A 583 -40.16 -17.04 -12.98
N LEU A 584 -41.38 -16.51 -13.06
CA LEU A 584 -42.11 -15.93 -11.93
C LEU A 584 -43.12 -16.92 -11.33
N ARG A 585 -43.36 -16.81 -10.03
CA ARG A 585 -44.38 -17.57 -9.27
C ARG A 585 -45.55 -16.68 -8.85
N GLY A 586 -45.26 -15.41 -8.54
CA GLY A 586 -46.27 -14.42 -8.17
C GLY A 586 -45.74 -13.40 -7.16
N ALA A 587 -46.57 -12.40 -6.86
CA ALA A 587 -46.30 -11.39 -5.86
C ALA A 587 -47.07 -11.64 -4.55
N VAL A 588 -46.38 -11.46 -3.43
CA VAL A 588 -46.96 -11.22 -2.10
C VAL A 588 -47.25 -9.72 -2.01
N LEU A 589 -48.53 -9.35 -1.88
CA LEU A 589 -48.94 -7.97 -1.64
C LEU A 589 -49.07 -7.72 -0.13
N LEU A 590 -48.23 -6.86 0.40
CA LEU A 590 -48.41 -6.23 1.70
C LEU A 590 -49.34 -5.03 1.49
N ARG A 591 -50.51 -5.08 2.10
CA ARG A 591 -51.52 -4.02 2.01
C ARG A 591 -51.04 -2.75 2.73
N GLY A 592 -51.70 -1.62 2.51
CA GLY A 592 -51.40 -0.37 3.20
C GLY A 592 -51.56 -0.50 4.71
N GLY A 593 -50.57 0.00 5.46
CA GLY A 593 -50.55 -0.04 6.93
C GLY A 593 -49.16 -0.30 7.50
N VAL A 594 -49.11 -0.56 8.81
CA VAL A 594 -47.87 -0.67 9.59
C VAL A 594 -47.65 -2.11 10.00
N TYR A 595 -46.50 -2.67 9.64
CA TYR A 595 -46.10 -4.04 9.97
C TYR A 595 -44.88 -4.00 10.89
N GLU A 596 -44.91 -4.74 11.98
CA GLU A 596 -43.72 -4.94 12.81
C GLU A 596 -42.96 -6.18 12.36
N VAL A 597 -41.64 -6.07 12.16
CA VAL A 597 -40.81 -7.19 11.70
C VAL A 597 -39.61 -7.32 12.61
N SER A 598 -39.60 -8.36 13.44
CA SER A 598 -38.56 -8.54 14.47
C SER A 598 -37.26 -9.17 13.97
N ARG A 599 -37.25 -9.77 12.77
CA ARG A 599 -36.15 -10.59 12.24
C ARG A 599 -36.21 -10.67 10.70
N PRO A 600 -35.19 -11.19 9.99
CA PRO A 600 -35.15 -11.20 8.52
C PRO A 600 -36.28 -11.97 7.85
N ILE A 601 -36.90 -11.39 6.84
CA ILE A 601 -37.74 -12.08 5.85
C ILE A 601 -36.81 -12.71 4.81
N VAL A 602 -36.85 -14.04 4.68
CA VAL A 602 -35.92 -14.80 3.85
C VAL A 602 -36.58 -15.19 2.53
N ILE A 603 -35.90 -14.91 1.42
CA ILE A 603 -36.30 -15.31 0.06
C ILE A 603 -35.14 -16.08 -0.58
N ASP A 604 -35.20 -17.42 -0.51
CA ASP A 604 -34.17 -18.33 -1.03
C ASP A 604 -34.58 -19.07 -2.31
N THR A 605 -35.76 -18.74 -2.83
CA THR A 605 -36.38 -19.35 -4.01
C THR A 605 -36.72 -18.26 -5.04
N GLY A 606 -36.37 -18.51 -6.30
CA GLY A 606 -36.62 -17.57 -7.40
C GLY A 606 -38.10 -17.45 -7.80
N GLY A 607 -38.42 -16.33 -8.47
CA GLY A 607 -39.75 -16.03 -8.99
C GLY A 607 -40.69 -15.31 -8.03
N ILE A 608 -40.18 -14.76 -6.93
CA ILE A 608 -41.00 -14.20 -5.84
C ILE A 608 -40.83 -12.69 -5.80
N VAL A 609 -41.95 -11.97 -5.74
CA VAL A 609 -41.95 -10.52 -5.51
C VAL A 609 -42.65 -10.22 -4.19
N VAL A 610 -42.05 -9.34 -3.38
CA VAL A 610 -42.72 -8.74 -2.22
C VAL A 610 -43.01 -7.28 -2.57
N ARG A 611 -44.29 -6.93 -2.62
CA ARG A 611 -44.80 -5.63 -3.05
C ARG A 611 -45.60 -4.97 -1.94
N GLY A 612 -45.37 -3.69 -1.65
CA GLY A 612 -46.27 -2.85 -0.85
C GLY A 612 -47.24 -2.01 -1.70
N GLU A 613 -48.00 -1.13 -1.04
CA GLU A 613 -48.96 -0.21 -1.67
C GLU A 613 -48.47 1.26 -1.71
N GLY A 614 -47.18 1.52 -1.47
CA GLY A 614 -46.59 2.85 -1.59
C GLY A 614 -45.57 3.16 -0.49
N THR A 615 -44.76 4.19 -0.73
CA THR A 615 -43.77 4.72 0.22
C THR A 615 -44.29 5.89 1.08
N GLY A 616 -45.49 6.39 0.77
CA GLY A 616 -46.15 7.50 1.45
C GLY A 616 -46.81 7.11 2.79
N GLU A 617 -47.46 8.08 3.45
CA GLU A 617 -48.09 7.89 4.76
C GLU A 617 -49.23 6.86 4.75
N ASP A 618 -50.00 6.80 3.66
CA ASP A 618 -51.08 5.81 3.46
C ASP A 618 -50.59 4.50 2.81
N GLY A 619 -49.27 4.37 2.61
CA GLY A 619 -48.64 3.22 1.96
C GLY A 619 -48.33 2.06 2.92
N THR A 620 -47.39 1.20 2.52
CA THR A 620 -46.91 0.08 3.34
C THR A 620 -45.66 0.52 4.11
N LEU A 621 -45.73 0.46 5.44
CA LEU A 621 -44.61 0.72 6.34
C LEU A 621 -44.19 -0.58 7.05
N LEU A 622 -42.92 -0.99 6.87
CA LEU A 622 -42.27 -2.01 7.69
C LEU A 622 -41.46 -1.35 8.81
N ILE A 623 -41.76 -1.64 10.07
CA ILE A 623 -40.94 -1.25 11.21
C ILE A 623 -40.06 -2.44 11.60
N ALA A 624 -38.75 -2.30 11.41
CA ALA A 624 -37.77 -3.31 11.78
C ALA A 624 -37.51 -3.21 13.29
N THR A 625 -38.12 -4.08 14.10
CA THR A 625 -38.15 -3.97 15.58
C THR A 625 -37.06 -4.75 16.31
N GLY A 626 -36.33 -5.61 15.60
CA GLY A 626 -35.22 -6.39 16.17
C GLY A 626 -34.11 -5.52 16.74
N ARG A 627 -33.56 -5.91 17.90
CA ARG A 627 -32.50 -5.20 18.65
C ARG A 627 -31.11 -5.77 18.43
N GLU A 628 -30.92 -6.41 17.29
CA GLU A 628 -29.65 -6.96 16.84
C GLU A 628 -29.43 -6.49 15.40
N GLN A 629 -28.21 -6.68 14.88
CA GLN A 629 -27.90 -6.33 13.49
C GLN A 629 -28.40 -7.42 12.54
N TYR A 630 -29.32 -7.06 11.65
CA TYR A 630 -29.85 -7.92 10.59
C TYR A 630 -30.32 -7.10 9.37
N ASN A 631 -30.54 -7.77 8.24
CA ASN A 631 -31.19 -7.17 7.07
C ASN A 631 -32.68 -7.51 7.08
N VAL A 632 -33.56 -6.56 6.76
CA VAL A 632 -35.02 -6.80 6.80
C VAL A 632 -35.42 -7.85 5.75
N PHE A 633 -34.90 -7.73 4.53
CA PHE A 633 -35.00 -8.76 3.49
C PHE A 633 -33.62 -9.39 3.26
N GLU A 634 -33.54 -10.70 3.43
CA GLU A 634 -32.36 -11.51 3.07
C GLU A 634 -32.72 -12.36 1.85
N VAL A 635 -32.20 -11.97 0.69
CA VAL A 635 -32.51 -12.58 -0.60
C VAL A 635 -31.28 -13.31 -1.11
N GLY A 636 -31.40 -14.61 -1.39
CA GLY A 636 -30.32 -15.33 -2.05
C GLY A 636 -30.42 -16.83 -2.06
N GLY A 637 -29.90 -17.42 -3.14
CA GLY A 637 -29.74 -18.87 -3.25
C GLY A 637 -28.52 -19.40 -2.48
N PRO A 638 -28.36 -20.73 -2.39
CA PRO A 638 -27.25 -21.35 -1.67
C PRO A 638 -25.88 -21.15 -2.34
N ALA A 639 -25.83 -20.78 -3.62
CA ALA A 639 -24.60 -20.54 -4.37
C ALA A 639 -24.86 -19.65 -5.61
N ALA A 640 -23.82 -18.96 -6.09
CA ALA A 640 -23.87 -18.18 -7.33
C ALA A 640 -23.46 -19.01 -8.56
N ILE A 641 -22.17 -19.31 -8.68
CA ILE A 641 -21.57 -20.00 -9.83
C ILE A 641 -20.90 -21.30 -9.36
N ARG A 642 -20.95 -22.34 -10.20
CA ARG A 642 -20.11 -23.54 -10.08
C ARG A 642 -19.09 -23.58 -11.22
N THR A 643 -17.81 -23.65 -10.91
CA THR A 643 -16.73 -23.65 -11.91
C THR A 643 -16.15 -25.05 -12.12
N ALA A 644 -15.72 -25.34 -13.36
CA ALA A 644 -14.96 -26.53 -13.71
C ALA A 644 -13.47 -26.19 -13.88
N GLU A 645 -12.78 -25.88 -12.76
CA GLU A 645 -11.38 -25.41 -12.77
C GLU A 645 -10.41 -26.34 -13.53
N ASN A 646 -10.63 -27.66 -13.49
CA ASN A 646 -9.82 -28.64 -14.21
C ASN A 646 -9.97 -28.59 -15.75
N SER A 647 -10.98 -27.87 -16.24
CA SER A 647 -11.24 -27.64 -17.67
C SER A 647 -10.86 -26.21 -18.09
N SER A 648 -10.04 -25.53 -17.29
CA SER A 648 -9.52 -24.21 -17.61
C SER A 648 -8.62 -24.22 -18.85
N GLY A 649 -8.86 -23.30 -19.78
CA GLY A 649 -8.05 -23.08 -20.97
C GLY A 649 -7.35 -21.72 -20.93
N PRO A 650 -6.04 -21.61 -21.23
CA PRO A 650 -5.36 -20.32 -21.22
C PRO A 650 -5.78 -19.44 -22.40
N ILE A 651 -5.82 -18.13 -22.15
CA ILE A 651 -5.90 -17.09 -23.18
C ILE A 651 -4.50 -16.94 -23.82
N THR A 652 -4.48 -16.84 -25.14
CA THR A 652 -3.24 -16.84 -25.96
C THR A 652 -2.88 -15.47 -26.54
N ASP A 653 -3.76 -14.48 -26.39
CA ASP A 653 -3.39 -13.08 -26.63
C ASP A 653 -2.40 -12.63 -25.56
N LEU A 654 -1.35 -11.92 -25.98
CA LEU A 654 -0.37 -11.33 -25.07
C LEU A 654 -0.94 -10.13 -24.32
N TYR A 655 -1.97 -9.50 -24.89
CA TYR A 655 -2.72 -8.42 -24.29
C TYR A 655 -4.17 -8.46 -24.77
N VAL A 656 -5.12 -8.57 -23.85
CA VAL A 656 -6.55 -8.35 -24.08
C VAL A 656 -6.91 -6.99 -23.49
N PRO A 657 -7.29 -5.99 -24.28
CA PRO A 657 -7.51 -4.64 -23.78
C PRO A 657 -8.78 -4.51 -22.94
N VAL A 658 -8.83 -3.50 -22.07
CA VAL A 658 -10.09 -3.10 -21.42
C VAL A 658 -11.12 -2.71 -22.50
N GLY A 659 -12.36 -3.17 -22.35
CA GLY A 659 -13.40 -2.99 -23.36
C GLY A 659 -13.40 -4.05 -24.48
N ALA A 660 -12.49 -5.04 -24.44
CA ALA A 660 -12.53 -6.17 -25.36
C ALA A 660 -13.69 -7.12 -25.04
N ARG A 661 -14.28 -7.68 -26.09
CA ARG A 661 -15.30 -8.74 -26.02
C ARG A 661 -14.87 -10.02 -26.70
N SER A 662 -13.65 -10.09 -27.21
CA SER A 662 -13.19 -11.20 -28.01
C SER A 662 -11.69 -11.38 -27.85
N PHE A 663 -11.28 -12.63 -27.71
CA PHE A 663 -9.90 -13.04 -27.48
C PHE A 663 -9.74 -14.52 -27.86
N HIS A 664 -8.51 -14.94 -28.06
CA HIS A 664 -8.10 -16.27 -28.48
C HIS A 664 -7.78 -17.15 -27.26
N VAL A 665 -8.38 -18.32 -27.22
CA VAL A 665 -8.02 -19.39 -26.26
C VAL A 665 -7.12 -20.42 -26.94
N ALA A 666 -6.44 -21.26 -26.15
CA ALA A 666 -5.61 -22.31 -26.69
C ALA A 666 -6.41 -23.36 -27.50
N HIS A 667 -7.62 -23.68 -27.06
CA HIS A 667 -8.58 -24.54 -27.75
C HIS A 667 -10.00 -24.23 -27.26
N THR A 668 -10.99 -24.58 -28.08
CA THR A 668 -12.42 -24.40 -27.78
C THR A 668 -13.12 -25.73 -27.52
N ASP A 669 -12.36 -26.80 -27.29
CA ASP A 669 -12.91 -28.13 -27.04
C ASP A 669 -13.81 -28.10 -25.80
N GLY A 670 -15.05 -28.56 -25.95
CA GLY A 670 -16.04 -28.54 -24.87
C GLY A 670 -16.68 -27.18 -24.59
N LEU A 671 -16.38 -26.15 -25.38
CA LEU A 671 -17.06 -24.85 -25.34
C LEU A 671 -18.09 -24.74 -26.47
N SER A 672 -19.23 -24.13 -26.17
CA SER A 672 -20.32 -23.87 -27.09
C SER A 672 -20.85 -22.44 -26.95
N VAL A 673 -21.43 -21.91 -28.03
CA VAL A 673 -22.19 -20.66 -27.96
C VAL A 673 -23.37 -20.86 -27.01
N GLY A 674 -23.56 -19.93 -26.07
CA GLY A 674 -24.53 -20.01 -24.98
C GLY A 674 -23.94 -20.46 -23.64
N ASP A 675 -22.72 -20.99 -23.62
CA ASP A 675 -22.10 -21.43 -22.38
C ASP A 675 -21.76 -20.24 -21.47
N THR A 676 -21.97 -20.44 -20.16
CA THR A 676 -21.46 -19.53 -19.14
C THR A 676 -20.01 -19.90 -18.82
N ILE A 677 -19.16 -18.89 -18.73
CA ILE A 677 -17.73 -19.02 -18.44
C ILE A 677 -17.28 -17.97 -17.43
N ILE A 678 -16.22 -18.27 -16.70
CA ILE A 678 -15.39 -17.26 -16.03
C ILE A 678 -14.22 -16.92 -16.96
N VAL A 679 -14.07 -15.64 -17.25
CA VAL A 679 -12.86 -15.07 -17.84
C VAL A 679 -12.03 -14.55 -16.67
N ARG A 680 -11.00 -15.29 -16.28
CA ARG A 680 -10.12 -14.98 -15.15
C ARG A 680 -8.93 -14.16 -15.62
N ARG A 681 -8.77 -12.95 -15.06
CA ARG A 681 -7.56 -12.15 -15.17
C ARG A 681 -6.63 -12.51 -14.02
N MET A 682 -5.44 -13.03 -14.34
CA MET A 682 -4.43 -13.37 -13.34
C MET A 682 -3.65 -12.11 -12.91
N GLY A 683 -3.08 -12.15 -11.72
CA GLY A 683 -2.21 -11.09 -11.18
C GLY A 683 -1.05 -11.74 -10.45
N ASN A 684 0.16 -11.22 -10.65
CA ASN A 684 1.39 -11.71 -10.03
C ASN A 684 2.05 -10.67 -9.11
N ALA A 685 3.12 -11.05 -8.43
CA ALA A 685 3.82 -10.16 -7.49
C ALA A 685 4.47 -8.96 -8.19
N ALA A 686 4.96 -9.15 -9.42
CA ALA A 686 5.49 -8.07 -10.24
C ALA A 686 4.44 -7.00 -10.55
N TRP A 687 3.19 -7.40 -10.83
CA TRP A 687 2.08 -6.46 -11.00
C TRP A 687 1.76 -5.69 -9.73
N ILE A 688 1.69 -6.36 -8.56
CA ILE A 688 1.43 -5.71 -7.27
C ILE A 688 2.52 -4.66 -6.95
N GLN A 689 3.78 -4.97 -7.27
CA GLN A 689 4.90 -4.04 -7.15
C GLN A 689 4.81 -2.87 -8.13
N GLU A 690 4.44 -3.14 -9.39
CA GLU A 690 4.27 -2.10 -10.42
C GLU A 690 3.22 -1.07 -10.01
N ILE A 691 2.14 -1.50 -9.36
CA ILE A 691 1.13 -0.59 -8.81
C ILE A 691 1.49 -0.04 -7.42
N GLY A 692 2.62 -0.46 -6.83
CA GLY A 692 3.15 0.01 -5.55
C GLY A 692 2.37 -0.46 -4.31
N MET A 693 1.57 -1.53 -4.44
CA MET A 693 0.69 -2.01 -3.37
C MET A 693 1.35 -3.05 -2.45
N ASP A 694 2.59 -3.43 -2.74
CA ASP A 694 3.49 -4.20 -1.85
C ASP A 694 4.24 -3.31 -0.85
N ARG A 695 4.14 -1.97 -0.99
CA ARG A 695 4.93 -0.96 -0.25
C ARG A 695 4.10 0.23 0.20
N ILE A 696 2.83 0.01 0.54
CA ILE A 696 1.95 1.01 1.15
C ILE A 696 2.60 1.50 2.45
N ALA A 697 2.71 2.82 2.61
CA ALA A 697 3.32 3.42 3.79
C ALA A 697 2.59 2.97 5.08
N PRO A 698 3.28 2.70 6.19
CA PRO A 698 2.61 2.38 7.45
C PRO A 698 1.71 3.53 7.92
N ARG A 699 0.58 3.18 8.51
CA ARG A 699 -0.31 4.13 9.16
C ARG A 699 0.40 4.80 10.37
N PRO A 700 0.49 6.14 10.46
CA PRO A 700 1.26 6.81 11.51
C PRO A 700 0.83 6.49 12.95
N ASP A 701 -0.48 6.39 13.20
CA ASP A 701 -1.07 6.14 14.52
C ASP A 701 -1.11 4.65 14.90
N ASP A 702 -0.99 3.75 13.92
CA ASP A 702 -0.91 2.31 14.13
C ASP A 702 -0.06 1.63 13.04
N PRO A 703 1.29 1.72 13.12
CA PRO A 703 2.18 1.27 12.04
C PRO A 703 2.03 -0.21 11.66
N GLY A 704 1.52 -1.05 12.56
CA GLY A 704 1.30 -2.48 12.32
C GLY A 704 0.00 -2.81 11.57
N SER A 705 -0.91 -1.84 11.40
CA SER A 705 -2.24 -2.08 10.81
C SER A 705 -2.26 -2.15 9.28
N THR A 706 -1.22 -1.67 8.61
CA THR A 706 -1.16 -1.60 7.15
C THR A 706 -0.75 -2.96 6.57
N VAL A 707 -1.68 -3.61 5.86
CA VAL A 707 -1.46 -4.90 5.20
C VAL A 707 -1.11 -4.66 3.73
N GLN A 708 0.10 -5.04 3.35
CA GLN A 708 0.55 -5.03 1.96
C GLN A 708 -0.26 -6.02 1.13
N TRP A 709 -0.49 -5.69 -0.14
CA TRP A 709 -1.26 -6.56 -1.01
C TRP A 709 -0.43 -7.77 -1.42
N THR A 710 -1.11 -8.90 -1.54
CA THR A 710 -0.60 -10.11 -2.17
C THR A 710 -1.26 -10.29 -3.54
N PRO A 711 -0.68 -11.08 -4.46
CA PRO A 711 -1.28 -11.36 -5.75
C PRO A 711 -2.72 -11.89 -5.65
N PHE A 712 -3.58 -11.47 -6.58
CA PHE A 712 -4.98 -11.91 -6.67
C PHE A 712 -5.47 -11.92 -8.12
N HIS A 713 -6.65 -12.49 -8.32
CA HIS A 713 -7.31 -12.60 -9.62
C HIS A 713 -8.63 -11.82 -9.64
N LEU A 714 -9.12 -11.50 -10.84
CA LEU A 714 -10.46 -10.98 -11.08
C LEU A 714 -11.21 -11.94 -12.00
N ASP A 715 -12.44 -12.30 -11.62
CA ASP A 715 -13.26 -13.29 -12.32
C ASP A 715 -14.48 -12.62 -12.96
N PHE A 716 -14.42 -12.46 -14.28
CA PHE A 716 -15.50 -11.88 -15.07
C PHE A 716 -16.45 -12.98 -15.54
N GLU A 717 -17.72 -12.91 -15.15
CA GLU A 717 -18.72 -13.88 -15.58
C GLU A 717 -19.31 -13.50 -16.92
N ARG A 718 -19.14 -14.36 -17.92
CA ARG A 718 -19.53 -14.06 -19.31
C ARG A 718 -20.26 -15.22 -19.96
N VAL A 719 -20.99 -14.91 -21.02
CA VAL A 719 -21.65 -15.89 -21.89
C VAL A 719 -20.99 -15.87 -23.26
N ILE A 720 -20.66 -17.04 -23.80
CA ILE A 720 -20.10 -17.15 -25.15
C ILE A 720 -21.20 -16.83 -26.18
N THR A 721 -20.95 -15.85 -27.04
CA THR A 721 -21.88 -15.41 -28.10
C THR A 721 -21.44 -15.81 -29.50
N ALA A 722 -20.14 -16.08 -29.71
CA ALA A 722 -19.63 -16.62 -30.95
C ALA A 722 -18.31 -17.39 -30.72
N ILE A 723 -18.05 -18.37 -31.58
CA ILE A 723 -16.79 -19.11 -31.66
C ILE A 723 -16.36 -19.13 -33.13
N ASP A 724 -15.15 -18.64 -33.41
CA ASP A 724 -14.50 -18.67 -34.72
C ASP A 724 -13.09 -19.25 -34.57
N GLY A 725 -12.92 -20.52 -34.93
CA GLY A 725 -11.69 -21.26 -34.66
C GLY A 725 -11.39 -21.27 -33.16
N ASN A 726 -10.25 -20.70 -32.76
CA ASN A 726 -9.85 -20.58 -31.37
C ASN A 726 -10.18 -19.20 -30.75
N ARG A 727 -10.86 -18.32 -31.49
CA ARG A 727 -11.32 -17.02 -31.00
C ARG A 727 -12.74 -17.14 -30.46
N ILE A 728 -12.95 -16.72 -29.22
CA ILE A 728 -14.29 -16.65 -28.62
C ILE A 728 -14.72 -15.19 -28.51
N THR A 729 -16.03 -14.96 -28.59
CA THR A 729 -16.67 -13.65 -28.32
C THR A 729 -17.63 -13.78 -27.17
N VAL A 730 -17.62 -12.83 -26.24
CA VAL A 730 -18.45 -12.80 -25.03
C VAL A 730 -19.53 -11.71 -25.08
N ASP A 731 -20.57 -11.90 -24.28
CA ASP A 731 -21.72 -11.02 -24.13
C ASP A 731 -21.35 -9.62 -23.65
N ALA A 732 -20.54 -9.47 -22.61
CA ALA A 732 -20.14 -8.18 -22.05
C ALA A 732 -18.61 -7.96 -22.08
N PRO A 733 -18.12 -6.71 -22.13
CA PRO A 733 -16.68 -6.44 -22.21
C PRO A 733 -15.93 -6.81 -20.92
N ILE A 734 -14.61 -6.98 -21.05
CA ILE A 734 -13.69 -7.19 -19.92
C ILE A 734 -13.22 -5.82 -19.39
N PHE A 735 -13.33 -5.60 -18.08
CA PHE A 735 -13.08 -4.30 -17.43
C PHE A 735 -11.70 -4.15 -16.79
N ASN A 736 -10.81 -5.11 -16.99
CA ASN A 736 -9.39 -5.01 -16.67
C ASN A 736 -8.60 -5.66 -17.79
N ALA A 737 -7.56 -5.00 -18.29
CA ALA A 737 -6.71 -5.62 -19.31
C ALA A 737 -6.12 -6.95 -18.81
N ILE A 738 -6.06 -7.96 -19.69
CA ILE A 738 -5.40 -9.24 -19.43
C ILE A 738 -4.05 -9.17 -20.12
N ASP A 739 -2.98 -9.09 -19.33
CA ASP A 739 -1.63 -8.89 -19.83
C ASP A 739 -0.76 -10.09 -19.45
N ALA A 740 -0.10 -10.69 -20.44
CA ALA A 740 0.79 -11.82 -20.24
C ALA A 740 1.94 -11.52 -19.25
N ARG A 741 2.39 -10.26 -19.16
CA ARG A 741 3.38 -9.79 -18.18
C ARG A 741 2.90 -9.96 -16.73
N TRP A 742 1.59 -9.85 -16.53
CA TRP A 742 0.96 -9.89 -15.20
C TRP A 742 0.33 -11.24 -14.86
N GLY A 743 0.66 -12.28 -15.64
CA GLY A 743 0.17 -13.65 -15.46
C GLY A 743 -0.85 -14.10 -16.51
N GLY A 744 -1.25 -13.22 -17.44
CA GLY A 744 -2.22 -13.53 -18.49
C GLY A 744 -3.61 -13.82 -17.94
N GLY A 745 -4.34 -14.71 -18.63
CA GLY A 745 -5.69 -15.07 -18.23
C GLY A 745 -6.13 -16.44 -18.72
N SER A 746 -7.28 -16.87 -18.24
CA SER A 746 -7.86 -18.17 -18.58
C SER A 746 -9.38 -18.10 -18.71
N VAL A 747 -9.93 -19.03 -19.48
CA VAL A 747 -11.36 -19.29 -19.58
C VAL A 747 -11.67 -20.56 -18.82
N ILE A 748 -12.63 -20.48 -17.89
CA ILE A 748 -13.06 -21.60 -17.06
C ILE A 748 -14.55 -21.85 -17.33
N PRO A 749 -14.96 -23.05 -17.78
CA PRO A 749 -16.37 -23.39 -17.90
C PRO A 749 -17.10 -23.25 -16.57
N ALA A 750 -18.32 -22.72 -16.61
CA ALA A 750 -19.10 -22.41 -15.43
C ALA A 750 -20.59 -22.68 -15.61
N GLU A 751 -21.27 -22.96 -14.51
CA GLU A 751 -22.73 -23.09 -14.42
C GLU A 751 -23.26 -22.00 -13.48
N ASP A 752 -24.24 -21.24 -13.94
CA ASP A 752 -24.94 -20.24 -13.13
C ASP A 752 -26.13 -20.89 -12.42
N VAL A 753 -26.02 -21.02 -11.09
CA VAL A 753 -26.98 -21.74 -10.23
C VAL A 753 -27.76 -20.80 -9.31
N ARG A 754 -27.66 -19.48 -9.54
CA ARG A 754 -28.40 -18.46 -8.80
C ARG A 754 -29.90 -18.65 -8.91
N ILE A 755 -30.61 -18.23 -7.87
CA ILE A 755 -32.03 -17.92 -8.02
C ILE A 755 -32.20 -16.67 -8.90
N SER A 756 -33.36 -16.53 -9.53
CA SER A 756 -33.64 -15.38 -10.39
C SER A 756 -35.07 -14.89 -10.24
N GLN A 757 -35.35 -13.72 -10.84
CA GLN A 757 -36.69 -13.14 -10.87
C GLN A 757 -37.23 -12.85 -9.46
N VAL A 758 -36.46 -12.11 -8.67
CA VAL A 758 -36.82 -11.70 -7.31
C VAL A 758 -36.93 -10.19 -7.22
N GLY A 759 -38.02 -9.69 -6.62
CA GLY A 759 -38.30 -8.25 -6.52
C GLY A 759 -38.73 -7.83 -5.12
N ILE A 760 -38.22 -6.68 -4.65
CA ILE A 760 -38.73 -5.97 -3.46
C ILE A 760 -39.18 -4.58 -3.91
N GLU A 761 -40.45 -4.23 -3.69
CA GLU A 761 -40.99 -3.01 -4.28
C GLU A 761 -42.09 -2.28 -3.52
N ASN A 762 -42.20 -0.99 -3.80
CA ASN A 762 -43.32 -0.12 -3.45
C ASN A 762 -43.63 -0.05 -1.95
N LEU A 763 -42.61 0.10 -1.11
CA LEU A 763 -42.75 0.11 0.36
C LEU A 763 -41.74 1.04 1.05
N ARG A 764 -42.10 1.50 2.24
CA ARG A 764 -41.19 2.19 3.17
C ARG A 764 -40.81 1.26 4.31
N ALA A 765 -39.57 1.35 4.77
CA ALA A 765 -39.13 0.71 5.99
C ALA A 765 -38.43 1.71 6.92
N GLU A 766 -38.64 1.53 8.22
CA GLU A 766 -38.01 2.29 9.30
C GLU A 766 -37.36 1.31 10.27
N SER A 767 -36.07 1.49 10.56
CA SER A 767 -35.38 0.72 11.59
C SER A 767 -35.66 1.32 12.97
N ALA A 768 -36.30 0.57 13.86
CA ALA A 768 -36.45 1.02 15.24
C ALA A 768 -35.08 1.04 15.93
N TYR A 769 -34.81 2.09 16.71
CA TYR A 769 -33.55 2.29 17.44
C TYR A 769 -33.82 2.93 18.80
N ASP A 770 -32.83 2.91 19.71
CA ASP A 770 -32.90 3.61 20.98
C ASP A 770 -32.51 5.10 20.83
N PRO A 771 -33.45 6.05 20.94
CA PRO A 771 -33.16 7.48 20.78
C PRO A 771 -32.33 8.07 21.93
N ASP A 772 -32.22 7.39 23.07
CA ASP A 772 -31.40 7.83 24.19
C ASP A 772 -29.91 7.53 23.95
N VAL A 773 -29.58 6.63 23.01
CA VAL A 773 -28.20 6.32 22.60
C VAL A 773 -27.73 7.37 21.57
N THR A 774 -26.96 8.33 22.08
CA THR A 774 -26.45 9.46 21.29
C THR A 774 -24.93 9.59 21.33
N CYS A 775 -24.37 10.14 20.26
CA CYS A 775 -22.97 10.46 20.09
C CYS A 775 -22.80 11.96 19.84
N LEU A 776 -21.57 12.47 19.92
CA LEU A 776 -21.27 13.87 19.62
C LEU A 776 -20.62 14.01 18.25
N LEU A 777 -21.20 14.84 17.39
CA LEU A 777 -20.59 15.33 16.16
C LEU A 777 -20.45 16.85 16.30
N GLN A 778 -19.21 17.36 16.29
CA GLN A 778 -18.95 18.80 16.48
C GLN A 778 -19.66 19.39 17.71
N LEU A 779 -19.65 18.65 18.83
CA LEU A 779 -20.32 18.99 20.09
C LEU A 779 -21.87 19.01 20.04
N GLN A 780 -22.49 18.59 18.94
CA GLN A 780 -23.94 18.40 18.85
C GLN A 780 -24.29 16.91 19.02
N PRO A 781 -25.27 16.57 19.87
CA PRO A 781 -25.75 15.20 20.00
C PRO A 781 -26.46 14.75 18.73
N TYR A 782 -26.22 13.51 18.32
CA TYR A 782 -26.95 12.85 17.23
C TYR A 782 -27.21 11.37 17.57
N PRO A 783 -28.29 10.76 17.03
CA PRO A 783 -28.56 9.33 17.23
C PRO A 783 -27.45 8.44 16.65
N CYS A 784 -26.96 7.49 17.43
CA CYS A 784 -25.87 6.60 16.99
C CYS A 784 -25.98 5.18 17.53
N ASP A 785 -27.18 4.77 17.94
CA ASP A 785 -27.46 3.37 18.22
C ASP A 785 -27.01 2.48 17.04
N GLU A 786 -26.52 1.28 17.32
CA GLU A 786 -26.16 0.28 16.31
C GLU A 786 -26.78 -1.09 16.62
N GLU A 787 -27.60 -1.20 17.67
CA GLU A 787 -28.37 -2.41 18.03
C GLU A 787 -29.71 -2.45 17.29
N HIS A 788 -29.67 -2.32 15.96
CA HIS A 788 -30.85 -2.31 15.09
C HIS A 788 -30.51 -2.77 13.65
N ALA A 789 -31.50 -2.74 12.75
CA ALA A 789 -31.36 -3.24 11.38
C ALA A 789 -30.29 -2.49 10.55
N VAL A 790 -29.54 -3.26 9.75
CA VAL A 790 -28.38 -2.84 8.97
C VAL A 790 -28.79 -2.31 7.61
N ASN A 791 -29.43 -3.14 6.79
CA ASN A 791 -29.95 -2.78 5.48
C ASN A 791 -31.45 -3.11 5.40
N LEU A 792 -32.18 -2.39 4.55
CA LEU A 792 -33.52 -2.83 4.14
C LEU A 792 -33.43 -4.13 3.33
N VAL A 793 -32.58 -4.18 2.30
CA VAL A 793 -32.43 -5.35 1.44
C VAL A 793 -30.98 -5.79 1.37
N ARG A 794 -30.73 -7.09 1.54
CA ARG A 794 -29.50 -7.74 1.10
C ARG A 794 -29.83 -8.76 0.01
N MET A 795 -29.13 -8.66 -1.12
CA MET A 795 -29.24 -9.59 -2.25
C MET A 795 -27.90 -10.25 -2.54
N ASP A 796 -27.78 -11.55 -2.36
CA ASP A 796 -26.58 -12.32 -2.72
C ASP A 796 -26.97 -13.61 -3.47
N ASN A 797 -26.07 -14.18 -4.26
CA ASN A 797 -26.35 -15.41 -5.05
C ASN A 797 -27.68 -15.36 -5.84
N VAL A 798 -27.98 -14.20 -6.43
CA VAL A 798 -29.21 -13.93 -7.19
C VAL A 798 -28.86 -13.22 -8.49
N LYS A 799 -29.63 -13.50 -9.55
CA LYS A 799 -29.56 -12.75 -10.80
C LYS A 799 -30.90 -12.29 -11.30
N ASP A 800 -30.91 -11.31 -12.21
CA ASP A 800 -32.13 -10.82 -12.85
C ASP A 800 -33.18 -10.49 -11.77
N ALA A 801 -32.80 -9.58 -10.87
CA ALA A 801 -33.57 -9.18 -9.69
C ALA A 801 -33.66 -7.66 -9.60
N TRP A 802 -34.56 -7.15 -8.74
CA TRP A 802 -34.72 -5.72 -8.59
C TRP A 802 -35.18 -5.26 -7.22
N VAL A 803 -34.86 -4.01 -6.92
CA VAL A 803 -35.44 -3.23 -5.84
C VAL A 803 -35.98 -1.94 -6.47
N ARG A 804 -37.28 -1.66 -6.36
CA ARG A 804 -37.89 -0.45 -6.97
C ARG A 804 -38.86 0.26 -6.03
N ASP A 805 -38.86 1.59 -6.07
CA ASP A 805 -39.81 2.42 -5.32
C ASP A 805 -39.79 2.12 -3.81
N VAL A 806 -38.61 2.24 -3.19
CA VAL A 806 -38.43 1.97 -1.75
C VAL A 806 -37.81 3.14 -1.00
N VAL A 807 -38.20 3.30 0.26
CA VAL A 807 -37.59 4.28 1.18
C VAL A 807 -37.12 3.56 2.44
N ALA A 808 -35.85 3.71 2.80
CA ALA A 808 -35.27 3.19 4.03
C ALA A 808 -34.91 4.34 4.96
N ARG A 809 -35.45 4.37 6.19
CA ARG A 809 -35.09 5.35 7.23
C ARG A 809 -34.46 4.70 8.45
N HIS A 810 -33.53 5.41 9.08
CA HIS A 810 -32.86 5.03 10.34
C HIS A 810 -31.95 3.80 10.27
N PHE A 811 -31.77 3.20 9.10
CA PHE A 811 -30.88 2.05 8.93
C PHE A 811 -29.41 2.41 9.18
N PHE A 812 -28.68 1.47 9.77
CA PHE A 812 -27.25 1.60 10.07
C PHE A 812 -26.39 1.74 8.80
N HIS A 813 -26.79 1.09 7.71
CA HIS A 813 -26.08 1.08 6.43
C HIS A 813 -26.88 1.78 5.33
N GLY A 814 -28.13 1.35 5.10
CA GLY A 814 -29.09 2.06 4.23
C GLY A 814 -30.01 1.12 3.46
N VAL A 815 -30.17 1.34 2.15
CA VAL A 815 -31.18 0.64 1.33
C VAL A 815 -30.76 -0.78 1.00
N VAL A 816 -29.61 -0.94 0.33
CA VAL A 816 -29.28 -2.19 -0.36
C VAL A 816 -27.80 -2.53 -0.34
N GLU A 817 -27.52 -3.78 0.01
CA GLU A 817 -26.23 -4.42 -0.25
C GLU A 817 -26.39 -5.53 -1.30
N LEU A 818 -25.70 -5.38 -2.43
CA LEU A 818 -25.62 -6.37 -3.49
C LEU A 818 -24.34 -7.22 -3.30
N GLY A 819 -24.49 -8.41 -2.74
CA GLY A 819 -23.39 -9.33 -2.42
C GLY A 819 -22.60 -9.81 -3.63
N ARG A 820 -21.48 -10.51 -3.40
CA ARG A 820 -20.53 -10.92 -4.46
C ARG A 820 -21.16 -11.81 -5.53
N GLY A 821 -22.18 -12.59 -5.15
CA GLY A 821 -22.93 -13.46 -6.02
C GLY A 821 -24.07 -12.75 -6.77
N SER A 822 -24.25 -11.44 -6.63
CA SER A 822 -25.28 -10.69 -7.37
C SER A 822 -24.85 -10.39 -8.82
N LYS A 823 -25.78 -10.54 -9.76
CA LYS A 823 -25.58 -10.21 -11.18
C LYS A 823 -26.86 -9.69 -11.83
N HIS A 824 -26.78 -8.68 -12.70
CA HIS A 824 -27.97 -8.12 -13.38
C HIS A 824 -29.07 -7.69 -12.41
N VAL A 825 -28.71 -7.01 -11.31
CA VAL A 825 -29.69 -6.41 -10.40
C VAL A 825 -29.90 -4.95 -10.76
N THR A 826 -31.16 -4.52 -10.84
CA THR A 826 -31.52 -3.09 -10.93
C THR A 826 -32.08 -2.60 -9.60
N VAL A 827 -31.46 -1.57 -9.03
CA VAL A 827 -32.03 -0.78 -7.94
C VAL A 827 -32.49 0.54 -8.55
N GLN A 828 -33.77 0.89 -8.41
CA GLN A 828 -34.28 2.14 -8.96
C GLN A 828 -35.23 2.85 -8.02
N ASP A 829 -35.30 4.18 -8.15
CA ASP A 829 -36.31 5.00 -7.48
C ASP A 829 -36.31 4.75 -5.95
N ALA A 830 -35.10 4.74 -5.37
CA ALA A 830 -34.86 4.32 -3.99
C ALA A 830 -34.19 5.43 -3.15
N ALA A 831 -34.59 5.57 -1.88
CA ALA A 831 -34.04 6.60 -0.99
C ALA A 831 -33.56 6.05 0.36
N SER A 832 -32.40 6.54 0.83
CA SER A 832 -31.89 6.33 2.19
C SER A 832 -31.91 7.63 2.98
N LEU A 833 -32.63 7.67 4.09
CA LEU A 833 -32.85 8.90 4.86
C LEU A 833 -32.51 8.70 6.34
N GLU A 834 -32.04 9.76 6.99
CA GLU A 834 -31.83 9.82 8.45
C GLU A 834 -31.07 8.60 9.03
N PRO A 835 -29.89 8.21 8.52
CA PRO A 835 -29.20 7.02 9.02
C PRO A 835 -28.79 7.15 10.49
N VAL A 836 -28.99 6.08 11.26
CA VAL A 836 -28.60 5.98 12.68
C VAL A 836 -27.44 5.00 12.80
N SER A 837 -26.27 5.51 13.17
CA SER A 837 -25.05 4.74 13.40
C SER A 837 -23.96 5.65 13.94
N VAL A 838 -22.86 5.10 14.47
CA VAL A 838 -21.66 5.92 14.67
C VAL A 838 -21.05 6.31 13.31
N LEU A 839 -20.40 7.48 13.25
CA LEU A 839 -19.72 7.98 12.05
C LEU A 839 -18.28 7.43 11.90
N THR A 840 -18.16 6.12 11.74
CA THR A 840 -16.86 5.44 11.59
C THR A 840 -16.87 4.44 10.43
N GLY A 841 -15.75 3.74 10.21
CA GLY A 841 -15.59 2.70 9.19
C GLY A 841 -16.69 1.64 9.20
N SER A 842 -17.09 1.16 8.02
CA SER A 842 -18.10 0.10 7.80
C SER A 842 -19.57 0.47 8.05
N ARG A 843 -19.90 1.77 8.07
CA ARG A 843 -21.25 2.29 8.33
C ARG A 843 -21.70 3.21 7.20
N ARG A 844 -23.02 3.31 6.99
CA ARG A 844 -23.68 4.26 6.07
C ARG A 844 -23.21 4.14 4.61
N TYR A 845 -23.32 2.93 4.03
CA TYR A 845 -23.14 2.67 2.60
C TYR A 845 -24.49 2.29 1.95
N PRO A 846 -25.38 3.27 1.67
CA PRO A 846 -26.76 3.00 1.28
C PRO A 846 -26.93 2.16 0.01
N PHE A 847 -26.04 2.35 -0.97
CA PHE A 847 -26.02 1.61 -2.22
C PHE A 847 -24.64 0.96 -2.37
N HIS A 848 -24.49 -0.23 -1.80
CA HIS A 848 -23.22 -0.94 -1.70
C HIS A 848 -23.17 -2.16 -2.64
N ILE A 849 -22.24 -2.14 -3.59
CA ILE A 849 -22.11 -3.19 -4.62
C ILE A 849 -20.83 -4.02 -4.41
N LEU A 850 -20.99 -5.33 -4.29
CA LEU A 850 -19.92 -6.33 -4.26
C LEU A 850 -19.94 -7.26 -5.49
N GLY A 851 -21.07 -7.34 -6.20
CA GLY A 851 -21.27 -8.15 -7.42
C GLY A 851 -20.98 -7.39 -8.72
N GLN A 852 -21.40 -7.96 -9.85
CA GLN A 852 -21.05 -7.47 -11.19
C GLN A 852 -22.28 -7.29 -12.10
N LEU A 853 -22.20 -6.37 -13.07
CA LEU A 853 -23.27 -6.06 -14.03
C LEU A 853 -24.54 -5.52 -13.35
N ASN A 854 -24.40 -4.73 -12.28
CA ASN A 854 -25.53 -4.15 -11.55
C ASN A 854 -25.75 -2.66 -11.89
N LEU A 855 -27.01 -2.24 -11.85
CA LEU A 855 -27.45 -0.87 -12.12
C LEU A 855 -28.14 -0.28 -10.88
N VAL A 856 -27.74 0.91 -10.48
CA VAL A 856 -28.45 1.74 -9.49
C VAL A 856 -28.83 3.05 -10.19
N GLN A 857 -30.12 3.37 -10.26
CA GLN A 857 -30.61 4.54 -10.99
C GLN A 857 -31.64 5.35 -10.23
N ARG A 858 -31.64 6.68 -10.39
CA ARG A 858 -32.59 7.59 -9.73
C ARG A 858 -32.66 7.35 -8.22
N ALA A 859 -31.49 7.14 -7.63
CA ALA A 859 -31.33 6.85 -6.22
C ALA A 859 -30.92 8.11 -5.45
N TYR A 860 -31.42 8.25 -4.23
CA TYR A 860 -31.13 9.38 -3.35
C TYR A 860 -30.62 8.92 -2.00
N SER A 861 -29.65 9.65 -1.43
CA SER A 861 -29.21 9.43 -0.05
C SER A 861 -28.96 10.74 0.70
N GLU A 862 -29.22 10.74 1.99
CA GLU A 862 -28.82 11.81 2.92
C GLU A 862 -27.91 11.26 4.03
N GLY A 863 -26.87 12.03 4.38
CA GLY A 863 -26.06 11.77 5.57
C GLY A 863 -25.20 10.50 5.50
N ALA A 864 -24.87 10.04 4.28
CA ALA A 864 -24.09 8.83 4.07
C ALA A 864 -22.61 9.04 4.43
N ARG A 865 -21.87 7.94 4.58
CA ARG A 865 -20.40 8.00 4.46
C ARG A 865 -20.00 7.76 3.02
N HIS A 866 -20.41 6.64 2.43
CA HIS A 866 -20.13 6.34 1.02
C HIS A 866 -21.47 6.05 0.34
N ALA A 867 -22.12 7.07 -0.23
CA ALA A 867 -23.49 6.96 -0.75
C ALA A 867 -23.60 5.90 -1.86
N PHE A 868 -22.69 5.97 -2.84
CA PHE A 868 -22.59 5.07 -3.97
C PHE A 868 -21.24 4.36 -3.95
N ALA A 869 -21.20 3.15 -3.36
CA ALA A 869 -19.96 2.48 -3.00
C ALA A 869 -19.79 1.13 -3.72
N VAL A 870 -18.57 0.84 -4.16
CA VAL A 870 -18.20 -0.47 -4.70
C VAL A 870 -17.10 -1.08 -3.84
N SER A 871 -17.23 -2.37 -3.50
CA SER A 871 -16.33 -3.04 -2.55
C SER A 871 -15.00 -3.49 -3.17
N SER A 872 -14.26 -4.31 -2.44
CA SER A 872 -12.92 -4.78 -2.84
C SER A 872 -12.97 -5.84 -3.93
N ARG A 873 -12.10 -5.68 -4.94
CA ARG A 873 -11.84 -6.65 -6.01
C ARG A 873 -13.11 -7.03 -6.76
N VAL A 874 -13.95 -6.03 -7.03
CA VAL A 874 -15.23 -6.22 -7.72
C VAL A 874 -14.99 -6.12 -9.24
N PRO A 875 -15.33 -7.16 -10.02
CA PRO A 875 -15.30 -7.09 -11.47
C PRO A 875 -16.51 -6.30 -11.98
N GLY A 876 -16.29 -5.29 -12.81
CA GLY A 876 -17.36 -4.52 -13.46
C GLY A 876 -17.97 -5.18 -14.70
N PRO A 877 -18.91 -4.48 -15.37
CA PRO A 877 -19.34 -3.11 -15.07
C PRO A 877 -20.30 -3.02 -13.89
N ASN A 878 -20.28 -1.91 -13.16
CA ASN A 878 -21.39 -1.51 -12.29
C ASN A 878 -21.69 -0.03 -12.53
N VAL A 879 -22.97 0.35 -12.54
CA VAL A 879 -23.42 1.68 -12.98
C VAL A 879 -24.25 2.36 -11.91
N PHE A 880 -23.90 3.60 -11.59
CA PHE A 880 -24.74 4.56 -10.87
C PHE A 880 -25.21 5.63 -11.86
N LEU A 881 -26.53 5.79 -12.04
CA LEU A 881 -27.12 6.57 -13.11
C LEU A 881 -28.14 7.59 -12.56
N TYR A 882 -27.99 8.89 -12.88
CA TYR A 882 -28.91 9.96 -12.44
C TYR A 882 -29.25 9.89 -10.94
N SER A 883 -28.24 9.71 -10.11
CA SER A 883 -28.40 9.55 -8.65
C SER A 883 -27.74 10.72 -7.91
N ALA A 884 -28.20 10.99 -6.68
CA ALA A 884 -27.71 12.13 -5.91
C ALA A 884 -27.56 11.82 -4.41
N SER A 885 -26.65 12.51 -3.75
CA SER A 885 -26.52 12.48 -2.30
C SER A 885 -26.24 13.86 -1.70
N ASP A 886 -26.75 14.08 -0.49
CA ASP A 886 -26.61 15.34 0.25
C ASP A 886 -26.08 15.09 1.68
N ASN A 887 -25.30 16.04 2.20
CA ASN A 887 -24.71 16.01 3.55
C ASN A 887 -23.81 14.80 3.84
N ASP A 888 -23.05 14.34 2.84
CA ASP A 888 -22.17 13.18 3.00
C ASP A 888 -20.95 13.46 3.88
N PHE A 889 -20.51 12.44 4.61
CA PHE A 889 -19.34 12.45 5.50
C PHE A 889 -18.08 11.86 4.88
N ALA A 890 -18.18 11.25 3.69
CA ALA A 890 -17.05 10.82 2.86
C ALA A 890 -17.48 10.70 1.39
N ASP A 891 -16.56 10.26 0.52
CA ASP A 891 -16.77 10.25 -0.93
C ASP A 891 -17.51 9.00 -1.39
N SER A 892 -18.39 9.12 -2.39
CA SER A 892 -18.86 7.99 -3.20
C SER A 892 -17.72 7.46 -4.05
N GLU A 893 -17.31 6.21 -3.81
CA GLU A 893 -16.09 5.68 -4.41
C GLU A 893 -16.07 4.15 -4.45
N PRO A 894 -15.26 3.55 -5.33
CA PRO A 894 -14.67 2.26 -5.00
C PRO A 894 -13.96 2.38 -3.65
N HIS A 895 -14.38 1.59 -2.67
CA HIS A 895 -14.03 1.82 -1.27
C HIS A 895 -12.73 1.12 -0.85
N HIS A 896 -12.47 -0.06 -1.41
CA HIS A 896 -11.39 -0.98 -1.04
C HIS A 896 -10.53 -1.37 -2.27
N ARG A 897 -9.58 -2.29 -2.08
CA ARG A 897 -8.55 -2.76 -3.04
C ARG A 897 -9.11 -3.12 -4.43
N TRP A 898 -8.64 -2.43 -5.46
CA TRP A 898 -8.70 -2.74 -6.90
C TRP A 898 -10.05 -3.24 -7.43
N SER A 899 -11.10 -2.45 -7.26
CA SER A 899 -12.32 -2.62 -8.04
C SER A 899 -12.13 -2.11 -9.47
N VAL A 900 -12.85 -2.68 -10.44
CA VAL A 900 -12.74 -2.25 -11.85
C VAL A 900 -14.09 -2.00 -12.51
N GLY A 901 -14.13 -1.03 -13.43
CA GLY A 901 -15.30 -0.82 -14.28
C GLY A 901 -16.54 -0.23 -13.60
N GLY A 902 -16.37 0.76 -12.72
CA GLY A 902 -17.50 1.56 -12.24
C GLY A 902 -17.79 2.75 -13.15
N LEU A 903 -19.07 3.01 -13.43
CA LEU A 903 -19.53 4.21 -14.11
C LEU A 903 -20.42 5.02 -13.17
N TYR A 904 -20.06 6.28 -12.99
CA TYR A 904 -20.87 7.31 -12.34
C TYR A 904 -21.34 8.24 -13.46
N ASP A 905 -22.60 8.10 -13.87
CA ASP A 905 -23.17 8.79 -15.02
C ASP A 905 -24.29 9.73 -14.53
N ASN A 906 -24.10 11.04 -14.70
CA ASN A 906 -25.00 12.07 -14.18
C ASN A 906 -25.24 11.93 -12.66
N VAL A 907 -24.20 11.60 -11.90
CA VAL A 907 -24.26 11.50 -10.43
C VAL A 907 -23.87 12.82 -9.79
N ARG A 908 -24.68 13.31 -8.84
CA ARG A 908 -24.36 14.47 -7.99
C ARG A 908 -23.94 14.00 -6.58
N SER A 909 -22.65 13.92 -6.33
CA SER A 909 -22.08 13.45 -5.06
C SER A 909 -20.59 13.84 -4.97
N PRO A 910 -19.98 13.97 -3.78
CA PRO A 910 -18.53 13.90 -3.65
C PRO A 910 -18.06 12.53 -4.16
N ILE A 911 -17.19 12.48 -5.17
CA ILE A 911 -16.70 11.23 -5.79
C ILE A 911 -15.17 11.15 -5.71
N ALA A 912 -14.62 9.95 -5.52
CA ALA A 912 -13.18 9.74 -5.55
C ALA A 912 -12.74 8.42 -6.21
N PHE A 913 -11.88 8.49 -7.22
CA PHE A 913 -11.14 7.36 -7.77
C PHE A 913 -9.66 7.55 -7.46
N GLN A 914 -9.20 7.01 -6.33
CA GLN A 914 -7.90 7.36 -5.77
C GLN A 914 -7.16 6.19 -5.10
N ASP A 915 -5.86 6.41 -4.89
CA ASP A 915 -5.05 5.62 -3.96
C ASP A 915 -5.29 6.09 -2.52
N ARG A 916 -5.87 5.21 -1.72
CA ARG A 916 -6.23 5.43 -0.32
C ARG A 916 -5.11 5.06 0.65
N GLN A 917 -3.95 4.61 0.15
CA GLN A 917 -2.77 4.25 0.94
C GLN A 917 -3.14 3.35 2.13
N TYR A 918 -2.72 3.74 3.34
CA TYR A 918 -2.91 3.03 4.60
C TYR A 918 -4.29 3.17 5.21
N LEU A 919 -5.24 3.89 4.58
CA LEU A 919 -6.62 3.93 5.09
C LEU A 919 -7.17 2.51 5.21
N GLY A 920 -7.98 2.31 6.24
CA GLY A 920 -8.39 0.98 6.69
C GLY A 920 -7.17 0.13 7.07
N THR A 921 -6.99 -0.98 6.35
CA THR A 921 -5.88 -1.93 6.56
C THR A 921 -4.90 -1.95 5.40
N GLY A 922 -4.69 -0.82 4.72
CA GLY A 922 -3.98 -0.78 3.44
C GLY A 922 -4.94 -0.94 2.26
N HIS A 923 -5.90 -0.03 2.14
CA HIS A 923 -6.88 -0.04 1.05
C HIS A 923 -6.25 0.23 -0.31
N GLY A 924 -5.17 1.02 -0.38
CA GLY A 924 -4.41 1.25 -1.61
C GLY A 924 -5.23 1.83 -2.77
N TRP A 925 -4.85 1.51 -4.01
CA TRP A 925 -5.61 1.83 -5.22
C TRP A 925 -7.02 1.25 -5.17
N ALA A 926 -8.02 2.12 -4.99
CA ALA A 926 -9.36 1.63 -4.75
C ALA A 926 -10.10 1.24 -6.06
N GLY A 927 -9.95 2.06 -7.10
CA GLY A 927 -10.59 1.86 -8.41
C GLY A 927 -9.64 2.02 -9.58
N ALA A 928 -9.82 1.16 -10.59
CA ALA A 928 -9.14 1.22 -11.89
C ALA A 928 -10.16 1.09 -13.03
N TYR A 929 -9.96 1.79 -14.15
CA TYR A 929 -10.92 1.82 -15.26
C TYR A 929 -12.31 2.36 -14.87
N TYR A 930 -12.35 3.32 -13.94
CA TYR A 930 -13.56 4.01 -13.51
C TYR A 930 -13.83 5.25 -14.38
N VAL A 931 -15.11 5.55 -14.60
CA VAL A 931 -15.56 6.68 -15.40
C VAL A 931 -16.52 7.55 -14.58
N ALA A 932 -16.21 8.83 -14.45
CA ALA A 932 -17.15 9.87 -14.06
C ALA A 932 -17.57 10.61 -15.34
N TRP A 933 -18.85 10.49 -15.70
CA TRP A 933 -19.44 11.07 -16.90
C TRP A 933 -20.51 12.08 -16.51
N ASN A 934 -20.33 13.35 -16.90
CA ASN A 934 -21.26 14.45 -16.60
C ASN A 934 -21.68 14.51 -15.12
N THR A 935 -20.75 14.20 -14.21
CA THR A 935 -21.02 14.22 -12.77
C THR A 935 -20.97 15.65 -12.22
N GLU A 936 -21.61 15.85 -11.08
CA GLU A 936 -21.60 17.09 -10.33
C GLU A 936 -21.11 16.87 -8.89
N GLY A 937 -20.54 17.92 -8.27
CA GLY A 937 -20.05 17.87 -6.88
C GLY A 937 -18.55 18.06 -6.79
N SER A 938 -17.89 17.32 -5.90
CA SER A 938 -16.42 17.35 -5.83
C SER A 938 -15.83 16.03 -6.32
N LEU A 939 -14.76 16.07 -7.09
CA LEU A 939 -14.20 14.87 -7.73
C LEU A 939 -12.68 14.77 -7.55
N VAL A 940 -12.23 13.58 -7.13
CA VAL A 940 -10.84 13.12 -7.25
C VAL A 940 -10.81 12.04 -8.33
N ALA A 941 -9.92 12.16 -9.32
CA ALA A 941 -9.68 11.12 -10.30
C ALA A 941 -8.18 11.00 -10.55
N GLN A 942 -7.57 9.90 -10.07
CA GLN A 942 -6.15 9.58 -10.21
C GLN A 942 -5.94 8.44 -11.21
N LYS A 943 -4.75 8.38 -11.80
CA LYS A 943 -4.32 7.33 -12.71
C LYS A 943 -3.52 6.24 -11.96
N PRO A 944 -4.04 5.01 -11.82
CA PRO A 944 -3.24 3.89 -11.33
C PRO A 944 -2.12 3.54 -12.33
N PRO A 945 -0.95 3.04 -11.91
CA PRO A 945 0.20 2.85 -12.82
C PRO A 945 -0.05 1.96 -14.04
N THR A 946 -0.96 0.99 -13.94
CA THR A 946 -1.30 0.02 -15.00
C THR A 946 -2.76 0.12 -15.46
N ALA A 947 -3.39 1.28 -15.25
CA ALA A 947 -4.78 1.53 -15.63
C ALA A 947 -5.06 3.01 -15.87
N GLN A 948 -6.27 3.33 -16.32
CA GLN A 948 -6.70 4.70 -16.55
C GLN A 948 -8.08 4.91 -15.93
N ASN A 949 -8.23 5.91 -15.07
CA ASN A 949 -9.55 6.42 -14.69
C ASN A 949 -9.87 7.69 -15.50
N TRP A 950 -11.15 7.96 -15.71
CA TRP A 950 -11.62 9.06 -16.57
C TRP A 950 -12.63 9.95 -15.85
N ALA A 951 -12.47 11.26 -16.02
CA ALA A 951 -13.37 12.31 -15.58
C ALA A 951 -13.72 13.17 -16.81
N ILE A 952 -14.94 13.00 -17.32
CA ILE A 952 -15.37 13.60 -18.58
C ILE A 952 -16.63 14.42 -18.33
N GLY A 953 -16.57 15.71 -18.65
CA GLY A 953 -17.69 16.63 -18.49
C GLY A 953 -18.08 16.93 -17.05
N HIS A 954 -17.19 16.76 -16.09
CA HIS A 954 -17.48 17.02 -14.68
C HIS A 954 -17.67 18.52 -14.40
N VAL A 955 -18.72 18.89 -13.67
CA VAL A 955 -19.01 20.26 -13.23
C VAL A 955 -18.96 20.34 -11.70
N GLY A 956 -18.03 21.12 -11.16
CA GLY A 956 -17.88 21.26 -9.72
C GLY A 956 -16.41 21.43 -9.30
N GLU A 957 -16.06 20.91 -8.13
CA GLU A 957 -14.72 21.07 -7.54
C GLU A 957 -13.82 19.88 -7.88
N ARG A 958 -12.73 20.12 -8.61
CA ARG A 958 -11.61 19.15 -8.69
C ARG A 958 -10.78 19.20 -7.40
N ARG A 959 -10.73 18.09 -6.67
CA ARG A 959 -9.94 17.95 -5.43
C ARG A 959 -8.66 17.14 -5.67
N PRO A 960 -7.58 17.41 -4.91
CA PRO A 960 -6.45 16.48 -4.83
C PRO A 960 -6.88 15.21 -4.08
N GLY A 961 -6.32 14.05 -4.44
CA GLY A 961 -6.51 12.84 -3.63
C GLY A 961 -5.89 12.93 -2.25
N ALA A 962 -6.31 12.04 -1.36
CA ALA A 962 -5.99 12.04 0.06
C ALA A 962 -4.49 11.97 0.37
N PHE A 963 -3.67 11.37 -0.53
CA PHE A 963 -2.24 11.12 -0.31
C PHE A 963 -1.37 11.40 -1.55
N GLN A 964 -1.30 12.67 -1.97
CA GLN A 964 -0.42 13.12 -3.07
C GLN A 964 1.08 12.82 -2.80
N PRO A 965 1.94 12.67 -3.83
CA PRO A 965 1.69 12.91 -5.26
C PRO A 965 1.32 11.65 -6.05
N ARG A 966 0.14 11.62 -6.67
CA ARG A 966 -0.28 10.63 -7.66
C ARG A 966 -0.60 11.33 -8.98
N GLU A 967 -0.33 10.68 -10.11
CA GLU A 967 -0.72 11.21 -11.42
C GLU A 967 -2.25 11.31 -11.49
N ASP A 968 -2.74 12.40 -12.08
CA ASP A 968 -4.17 12.54 -12.32
C ASP A 968 -4.65 11.56 -13.39
N GLY A 969 -5.90 11.15 -13.26
CA GLY A 969 -6.63 10.46 -14.32
C GLY A 969 -6.79 11.34 -15.56
N TRP A 970 -7.53 10.84 -16.53
CA TRP A 970 -7.85 11.60 -17.72
C TRP A 970 -8.95 12.59 -17.38
N TRP A 971 -8.69 13.87 -17.54
CA TRP A 971 -9.68 14.94 -17.39
C TRP A 971 -9.97 15.56 -18.74
N GLU A 972 -11.25 15.71 -19.08
CA GLU A 972 -11.68 16.31 -20.34
C GLU A 972 -13.01 17.04 -20.15
N SER A 973 -13.14 18.21 -20.79
CA SER A 973 -14.28 19.12 -20.68
C SER A 973 -14.63 19.47 -19.23
N TYR A 974 -13.62 19.69 -18.37
CA TYR A 974 -13.86 20.09 -16.98
C TYR A 974 -14.57 21.46 -16.91
N GLY A 975 -15.66 21.53 -16.14
CA GLY A 975 -16.49 22.72 -16.00
C GLY A 975 -17.64 22.83 -17.01
N VAL A 976 -17.80 21.87 -17.92
CA VAL A 976 -18.91 21.83 -18.89
C VAL A 976 -19.31 20.39 -19.21
N HIS A 977 -20.60 20.06 -19.14
CA HIS A 977 -21.06 18.74 -19.55
C HIS A 977 -20.83 18.48 -21.04
N VAL A 978 -20.52 17.22 -21.37
CA VAL A 978 -20.31 16.76 -22.74
C VAL A 978 -21.55 16.12 -23.33
N THR A 979 -21.62 16.05 -24.66
CA THR A 979 -22.57 15.16 -25.37
C THR A 979 -21.90 13.82 -25.75
N PRO A 980 -22.61 12.68 -25.67
CA PRO A 980 -24.01 12.53 -25.22
C PRO A 980 -24.20 12.83 -23.73
N GLU A 981 -25.42 13.21 -23.34
CA GLU A 981 -25.74 13.55 -21.94
C GLU A 981 -25.43 12.38 -20.99
N SER A 982 -25.78 11.15 -21.37
CA SER A 982 -25.40 9.94 -20.65
C SER A 982 -24.65 8.98 -21.56
N LEU A 983 -23.51 8.50 -21.08
CA LEU A 983 -22.72 7.47 -21.74
C LEU A 983 -23.47 6.13 -21.71
N TYR A 984 -23.99 5.72 -20.54
CA TYR A 984 -24.71 4.46 -20.38
C TYR A 984 -25.94 4.37 -21.29
N LEU A 985 -26.78 5.41 -21.29
CA LEU A 985 -28.01 5.41 -22.08
C LEU A 985 -27.73 5.40 -23.58
N ARG A 986 -26.70 6.13 -24.03
CA ARG A 986 -26.32 6.08 -25.44
C ARG A 986 -25.73 4.72 -25.82
N GLN A 987 -24.88 4.14 -24.98
CA GLN A 987 -24.37 2.78 -25.18
C GLN A 987 -25.51 1.75 -25.27
N LEU A 988 -26.51 1.87 -24.40
CA LEU A 988 -27.68 1.02 -24.39
C LEU A 988 -28.50 1.18 -25.68
N ALA A 989 -28.70 2.40 -26.13
CA ALA A 989 -29.38 2.68 -27.40
C ALA A 989 -28.61 2.13 -28.61
N ASP A 990 -27.28 2.24 -28.63
CA ASP A 990 -26.45 1.68 -29.70
C ASP A 990 -26.51 0.14 -29.74
N ARG A 991 -26.65 -0.50 -28.56
CA ARG A 991 -26.70 -1.96 -28.40
C ARG A 991 -28.08 -2.55 -28.69
N LEU A 992 -29.13 -1.98 -28.12
CA LEU A 992 -30.50 -2.55 -28.12
C LEU A 992 -31.56 -1.64 -28.76
N GLY A 993 -31.20 -0.41 -29.16
CA GLY A 993 -32.12 0.59 -29.70
C GLY A 993 -32.71 1.51 -28.64
N VAL A 994 -33.24 2.66 -29.06
CA VAL A 994 -33.80 3.70 -28.18
C VAL A 994 -34.94 3.21 -27.29
N GLU A 995 -35.72 2.22 -27.73
CA GLU A 995 -36.80 1.63 -26.92
C GLU A 995 -36.28 0.95 -25.66
N ALA A 996 -35.04 0.44 -25.67
CA ALA A 996 -34.42 -0.15 -24.48
C ALA A 996 -34.13 0.90 -23.40
N ALA A 997 -33.76 2.12 -23.79
CA ALA A 997 -33.61 3.22 -22.86
C ALA A 997 -34.97 3.68 -22.31
N ARG A 998 -36.01 3.75 -23.16
CA ARG A 998 -37.38 4.05 -22.71
C ARG A 998 -37.93 3.03 -21.73
N ALA A 999 -37.61 1.76 -21.95
CA ALA A 999 -38.02 0.67 -21.06
C ALA A 999 -37.49 0.82 -19.62
N ILE A 1000 -36.38 1.56 -19.43
CA ILE A 1000 -35.81 1.85 -18.09
C ILE A 1000 -36.06 3.30 -17.63
N GLY A 1001 -36.93 4.03 -18.34
CA GLY A 1001 -37.45 5.34 -17.93
C GLY A 1001 -36.78 6.56 -18.56
N TYR A 1002 -36.05 6.41 -19.67
CA TYR A 1002 -35.35 7.53 -20.31
C TYR A 1002 -35.66 7.66 -21.80
N ASP A 1003 -35.81 8.89 -22.27
CA ASP A 1003 -35.78 9.19 -23.69
C ASP A 1003 -34.34 9.51 -24.12
N VAL A 1004 -33.91 8.92 -25.24
CA VAL A 1004 -32.61 9.16 -25.86
C VAL A 1004 -32.85 9.65 -27.28
N GLU A 1005 -32.26 10.81 -27.62
CA GLU A 1005 -32.29 11.39 -28.96
C GLU A 1005 -31.30 10.73 -29.93
#